data_AF-A0A1J4K6U4-F1
#
_entry.id   AF-A0A1J4K6U4-F1
#
_cell.length_a   1.000
_cell.length_b   1.000
_cell.length_c   1.000
_cell.angle_alpha   90.00
_cell.angle_beta   90.00
_cell.angle_gamma   90.00
#
_symmetry.space_group_name_H-M   'P 1'
#
loop_
_entity.id
_entity.type
_entity.pdbx_description
1 polymer ?
#
loop_
_entity_poly.entity_id
_entity_poly.type
_entity_poly.pdbx_seq_one_letter_code
_entity_poly.pdbx_strand_id
1 'polypeptide(L)'
;MLKIKFKVLGDEYWMLSVLNKNATVSDLIEVANKRKKRDDLVSACVGDIELGADTPLSIYQKKSFILYPLIEHDASPTSDYFIFSNLSFEKMTNGIPINVDESWGYDAFKKHVIDTIRPNINEEDLFTIDLKQFEARFYLNDNLYEYGIISENLPSNFVKKNIFVVFTPRDIQKNNKINKFNITIPEHQFLLSPLFPSTEIGLVQISLLLQYILLKGSKSKVLIDSIAAVTGYVPLILNLLKAYEESSITELELVTISTCFQVLIRYYVPHETFKNENVYDFVLKVISYFLMLDRIPNINISSLDQIKLINYPPPNNFTIIDNIFSVNNYFKPKTPCEFDLSEKRPSFVLLPPNLAVCVKSSENNLAYDVFIPYLDFPKRYTIEILDYQFRNNSISQLPSIYSLSDISQIVIFCISDSKSMKNNGKIESTFQIIDSIYSRMKGYQINSKVFVYFCNSKLMIPIDSNISNYLTKITLLYKEKKPKLFKSVLKCSIKLNDISNVCKKSKKRIILITDSDSVEEDEEIKSNVIDYVIDNDIYIDSIVFDKCRDAYVLSKSSGSVCFKADNFLDQDPASLFEFCECESFVDISFRSIDDNAEHNLLDDEFEDSMKNIDDINKQKKKDVYFTIKNQNIFEYDDSLTHKYLELGFGDDKICTAEKASLNADILFPRDDNRCTRICHELLLIYQSDDRNPSKLFISSNCHTKNSSRDDIKIFPFNEKIDIWRLFIYPSNLSQYSRKWWSLIVAFPPSYPFVPPEFRFLSIPYHLNVSVDGRVCMNTSKYDANTMVIDYIDDLMNLLENPDVNSAIHIDCLENFLHNRKEYNRLVAESIKCSKDNYNEWIHGQLDD
;
A
#
# COMPACT_ATOMS: atom_id res chain seq x y z
N MET A 1 -14.76 -3.55 31.48
CA MET A 1 -14.06 -3.27 32.75
C MET A 1 -14.42 -1.87 33.18
N LEU A 2 -14.83 -1.68 34.44
CA LEU A 2 -15.12 -0.35 35.01
C LEU A 2 -14.02 0.00 36.01
N LYS A 3 -13.54 1.24 35.98
CA LYS A 3 -12.60 1.78 36.97
C LYS A 3 -13.42 2.49 38.04
N ILE A 4 -13.52 1.89 39.23
CA ILE A 4 -14.42 2.35 40.30
C ILE A 4 -13.59 2.93 41.44
N LYS A 5 -14.05 4.06 41.96
CA LYS A 5 -13.44 4.81 43.06
C LYS A 5 -14.26 4.56 44.34
N PHE A 6 -13.61 4.18 45.43
CA PHE A 6 -14.28 3.97 46.71
C PHE A 6 -13.78 4.99 47.75
N LYS A 7 -14.66 5.46 48.63
CA LYS A 7 -14.35 6.40 49.70
C LYS A 7 -14.44 5.72 51.07
N VAL A 8 -13.46 6.01 51.93
CA VAL A 8 -13.44 5.59 53.35
C VAL A 8 -12.97 6.75 54.20
N LEU A 9 -13.83 7.33 55.04
CA LEU A 9 -13.45 8.26 56.13
C LEU A 9 -12.30 9.25 55.78
N GLY A 10 -12.29 9.81 54.57
CA GLY A 10 -11.28 10.76 54.09
C GLY A 10 -10.23 10.24 53.10
N ASP A 11 -10.07 8.93 52.91
CA ASP A 11 -9.12 8.31 51.98
C ASP A 11 -9.81 7.70 50.74
N GLU A 12 -9.11 7.72 49.60
CA GLU A 12 -9.61 7.28 48.29
C GLU A 12 -8.85 6.07 47.73
N TYR A 13 -9.58 5.07 47.20
CA TYR A 13 -9.00 3.84 46.66
C TYR A 13 -9.57 3.46 45.29
N TRP A 14 -8.73 2.87 44.44
CA TRP A 14 -9.08 2.43 43.08
C TRP A 14 -9.06 0.90 42.96
N MET A 15 -10.10 0.34 42.32
CA MET A 15 -10.12 -1.09 42.01
C MET A 15 -10.65 -1.34 40.59
N LEU A 16 -9.97 -2.24 39.88
CA LEU A 16 -10.44 -2.83 38.62
C LEU A 16 -11.24 -4.07 38.97
N SER A 17 -12.54 -4.08 38.62
CA SER A 17 -13.38 -5.24 38.86
C SER A 17 -14.00 -5.76 37.55
N VAL A 18 -13.97 -7.08 37.39
CA VAL A 18 -14.71 -7.82 36.35
C VAL A 18 -15.93 -8.39 37.06
N LEU A 19 -17.11 -7.88 36.72
CA LEU A 19 -18.31 -8.20 37.50
C LEU A 19 -19.47 -8.65 36.64
N ASN A 20 -20.27 -9.50 37.27
CA ASN A 20 -21.45 -10.14 36.73
C ASN A 20 -22.57 -9.10 36.50
N LYS A 21 -23.34 -9.23 35.41
CA LYS A 21 -24.30 -8.18 34.93
C LYS A 21 -25.42 -7.81 35.92
N ASN A 22 -25.67 -8.67 36.91
CA ASN A 22 -26.77 -8.53 37.87
C ASN A 22 -26.31 -8.12 39.27
N ALA A 23 -25.03 -7.85 39.47
CA ALA A 23 -24.53 -7.37 40.77
C ALA A 23 -25.00 -5.94 41.05
N THR A 24 -25.30 -5.66 42.31
CA THR A 24 -25.62 -4.32 42.84
C THR A 24 -24.37 -3.63 43.38
N VAL A 25 -24.49 -2.35 43.74
CA VAL A 25 -23.40 -1.56 44.33
C VAL A 25 -23.06 -2.07 45.73
N SER A 26 -24.05 -2.52 46.50
CA SER A 26 -23.86 -3.17 47.80
C SER A 26 -23.01 -4.44 47.71
N ASP A 27 -23.27 -5.31 46.72
CA ASP A 27 -22.46 -6.52 46.50
C ASP A 27 -21.00 -6.18 46.18
N LEU A 28 -20.80 -5.08 45.46
CA LEU A 28 -19.50 -4.59 45.02
C LEU A 28 -18.69 -4.01 46.19
N ILE A 29 -19.35 -3.32 47.12
CA ILE A 29 -18.77 -2.83 48.38
C ILE A 29 -18.41 -4.00 49.31
N GLU A 30 -19.28 -5.01 49.44
CA GLU A 30 -19.01 -6.20 50.26
C GLU A 30 -17.79 -6.98 49.75
N VAL A 31 -17.70 -7.19 48.44
CA VAL A 31 -16.54 -7.85 47.81
C VAL A 31 -15.26 -7.04 48.00
N ALA A 32 -15.34 -5.71 47.93
CA ALA A 32 -14.20 -4.81 48.15
C ALA A 32 -13.69 -4.88 49.60
N ASN A 33 -14.62 -4.78 50.56
CA ASN A 33 -14.38 -4.95 51.99
C ASN A 33 -13.71 -6.32 52.27
N LYS A 34 -14.27 -7.41 51.74
CA LYS A 34 -13.74 -8.77 51.94
C LYS A 34 -12.35 -8.98 51.32
N ARG A 35 -12.11 -8.47 50.10
CA ARG A 35 -10.80 -8.59 49.42
C ARG A 35 -9.70 -7.78 50.09
N LYS A 36 -10.04 -6.63 50.67
CA LYS A 36 -9.08 -5.76 51.37
C LYS A 36 -9.02 -6.02 52.88
N LYS A 37 -9.80 -6.99 53.39
CA LYS A 37 -9.94 -7.29 54.83
C LYS A 37 -10.35 -6.04 55.63
N ARG A 38 -11.33 -5.31 55.12
CA ARG A 38 -11.94 -4.12 55.71
C ARG A 38 -13.44 -4.32 55.86
N ASP A 39 -14.07 -3.49 56.68
CA ASP A 39 -15.50 -3.46 56.95
C ASP A 39 -16.07 -2.02 56.91
N ASP A 40 -15.26 -1.05 56.52
CA ASP A 40 -15.55 0.38 56.63
C ASP A 40 -15.83 1.09 55.28
N LEU A 41 -15.81 0.37 54.15
CA LEU A 41 -16.29 0.91 52.88
C LEU A 41 -17.82 1.00 52.92
N VAL A 42 -18.35 2.20 52.73
CA VAL A 42 -19.80 2.49 52.82
C VAL A 42 -20.42 3.01 51.52
N SER A 43 -19.62 3.54 50.59
CA SER A 43 -20.11 3.99 49.28
C SER A 43 -19.07 3.83 48.17
N ALA A 44 -19.56 3.85 46.92
CA ALA A 44 -18.76 3.71 45.71
C ALA A 44 -19.16 4.77 44.67
N CYS A 45 -18.18 5.24 43.89
CA CYS A 45 -18.36 6.30 42.90
C CYS A 45 -17.76 5.91 41.54
N VAL A 46 -18.33 6.49 40.47
CA VAL A 46 -17.72 6.53 39.13
C VAL A 46 -17.53 8.00 38.76
N GLY A 47 -16.27 8.45 38.70
CA GLY A 47 -15.97 9.89 38.70
C GLY A 47 -16.38 10.51 40.02
N ASP A 48 -17.17 11.59 39.97
CA ASP A 48 -17.70 12.31 41.14
C ASP A 48 -19.14 11.91 41.51
N ILE A 49 -19.73 10.95 40.79
CA ILE A 49 -21.11 10.50 41.01
C ILE A 49 -21.11 9.33 41.99
N GLU A 50 -21.83 9.50 43.10
CA GLU A 50 -22.08 8.45 44.09
C GLU A 50 -23.13 7.47 43.57
N LEU A 51 -22.80 6.17 43.63
CA LEU A 51 -23.65 5.10 43.12
C LEU A 51 -24.70 4.72 44.16
N GLY A 52 -25.95 4.57 43.75
CA GLY A 52 -27.04 4.13 44.65
C GLY A 52 -26.90 2.65 45.00
N ALA A 53 -26.99 2.32 46.30
CA ALA A 53 -26.73 0.99 46.86
C ALA A 53 -27.45 -0.17 46.13
N ASP A 54 -28.72 0.02 45.78
CA ASP A 54 -29.58 -1.01 45.18
C ASP A 54 -29.65 -0.94 43.64
N THR A 55 -28.84 -0.09 43.00
CA THR A 55 -28.91 0.11 41.55
C THR A 55 -28.11 -0.96 40.80
N PRO A 56 -28.70 -1.68 39.83
CA PRO A 56 -27.96 -2.64 39.01
C PRO A 56 -26.80 -1.99 38.25
N LEU A 57 -25.60 -2.57 38.35
CA LEU A 57 -24.39 -2.02 37.72
C LEU A 57 -24.45 -1.94 36.19
N SER A 58 -25.36 -2.71 35.56
CA SER A 58 -25.63 -2.67 34.11
C SER A 58 -26.20 -1.35 33.63
N ILE A 59 -26.89 -0.58 34.49
CA ILE A 59 -27.39 0.76 34.17
C ILE A 59 -26.22 1.73 33.95
N TYR A 60 -25.16 1.60 34.75
CA TYR A 60 -23.95 2.42 34.63
C TYR A 60 -23.02 1.98 33.49
N GLN A 61 -23.22 0.79 32.91
CA GLN A 61 -22.53 0.37 31.68
C GLN A 61 -23.07 1.06 30.42
N LYS A 62 -24.31 1.57 30.44
CA LYS A 62 -24.94 2.30 29.33
C LYS A 62 -24.90 3.83 29.47
N LYS A 63 -24.54 4.35 30.64
CA LYS A 63 -24.53 5.79 30.96
C LYS A 63 -23.18 6.48 30.69
N SER A 64 -22.61 6.30 29.49
CA SER A 64 -21.36 6.99 29.11
C SER A 64 -21.57 8.44 28.64
N PHE A 65 -22.83 8.87 28.43
CA PHE A 65 -23.14 10.19 27.87
C PHE A 65 -24.27 10.85 28.65
N ILE A 66 -23.90 11.56 29.71
CA ILE A 66 -24.71 12.64 30.26
C ILE A 66 -23.91 13.91 29.94
N LEU A 67 -24.27 14.62 28.88
CA LEU A 67 -23.73 15.95 28.58
C LEU A 67 -24.55 16.97 29.38
N TYR A 68 -23.97 17.56 30.43
CA TYR A 68 -24.53 18.78 31.02
C TYR A 68 -24.39 19.94 30.01
N PRO A 69 -25.32 20.91 30.00
CA PRO A 69 -25.22 22.04 29.09
C PRO A 69 -23.95 22.85 29.42
N LEU A 70 -23.15 23.13 28.40
CA LEU A 70 -21.88 23.87 28.46
C LEU A 70 -22.07 25.40 28.61
N ILE A 71 -23.31 25.84 28.84
CA ILE A 71 -23.73 27.24 28.74
C ILE A 71 -24.34 27.64 30.08
N GLU A 72 -23.51 28.21 30.96
CA GLU A 72 -24.00 28.96 32.12
C GLU A 72 -24.24 30.40 31.69
N HIS A 73 -25.49 30.85 31.76
CA HIS A 73 -25.84 32.26 31.61
C HIS A 73 -25.85 32.92 32.99
N ASP A 74 -25.24 34.11 33.09
CA ASP A 74 -25.48 35.02 34.21
C ASP A 74 -26.98 35.34 34.24
N ALA A 75 -27.69 34.81 35.22
CA ALA A 75 -29.14 34.90 35.29
C ALA A 75 -29.60 36.36 35.29
N SER A 76 -30.34 36.77 34.25
CA SER A 76 -31.24 37.92 34.40
C SER A 76 -32.39 37.51 35.33
N PRO A 77 -32.90 38.39 36.21
CA PRO A 77 -33.77 37.99 37.32
C PRO A 77 -35.18 37.52 36.93
N THR A 78 -35.52 37.37 35.65
CA THR A 78 -36.94 37.30 35.20
C THR A 78 -37.33 36.08 34.36
N SER A 79 -36.41 35.21 33.94
CA SER A 79 -36.74 34.05 33.08
C SER A 79 -36.08 32.75 33.53
N ASP A 80 -36.89 31.70 33.65
CA ASP A 80 -36.47 30.39 34.20
C ASP A 80 -35.90 29.43 33.14
N TYR A 81 -36.12 29.68 31.85
CA TYR A 81 -35.67 28.81 30.75
C TYR A 81 -35.06 29.60 29.58
N PHE A 82 -34.25 28.91 28.78
CA PHE A 82 -33.60 29.35 27.56
C PHE A 82 -33.90 28.36 26.44
N ILE A 83 -34.20 28.85 25.24
CA ILE A 83 -34.41 28.03 24.06
C ILE A 83 -33.23 28.13 23.12
N PHE A 84 -32.74 26.97 22.67
CA PHE A 84 -31.71 26.86 21.66
C PHE A 84 -32.28 26.21 20.40
N SER A 85 -31.95 26.73 19.23
CA SER A 85 -32.43 26.17 17.97
C SER A 85 -31.44 26.26 16.82
N ASN A 86 -31.56 25.36 15.85
CA ASN A 86 -30.74 25.32 14.62
C ASN A 86 -31.21 26.31 13.54
N LEU A 87 -31.84 27.44 13.91
CA LEU A 87 -32.28 28.46 12.94
C LEU A 87 -31.20 29.49 12.62
N SER A 88 -30.32 29.79 13.57
CA SER A 88 -29.14 30.64 13.38
C SER A 88 -28.03 30.18 14.34
N PHE A 89 -26.79 30.57 14.09
CA PHE A 89 -25.67 30.21 14.95
C PHE A 89 -25.81 30.83 16.36
N GLU A 90 -26.32 32.05 16.44
CA GLU A 90 -26.61 32.75 17.69
C GLU A 90 -27.70 32.02 18.48
N LYS A 91 -28.73 31.50 17.79
CA LYS A 91 -29.79 30.72 18.43
C LYS A 91 -29.32 29.34 18.86
N MET A 92 -28.25 28.81 18.26
CA MET A 92 -27.60 27.58 18.72
C MET A 92 -26.75 27.82 19.98
N THR A 93 -26.19 29.02 20.17
CA THR A 93 -25.15 29.31 21.18
C THR A 93 -25.57 30.23 22.33
N ASN A 94 -26.45 31.21 22.10
CA ASN A 94 -26.75 32.27 23.08
C ASN A 94 -28.06 32.06 23.86
N GLY A 95 -28.94 31.18 23.39
CA GLY A 95 -30.21 30.88 24.06
C GLY A 95 -31.21 32.06 24.05
N ILE A 96 -32.48 31.79 23.79
CA ILE A 96 -33.54 32.81 23.89
C ILE A 96 -34.25 32.62 25.24
N PRO A 97 -34.23 33.59 26.16
CA PRO A 97 -34.95 33.46 27.42
C PRO A 97 -36.46 33.30 27.17
N ILE A 98 -37.10 32.39 27.89
CA ILE A 98 -38.53 32.12 27.80
C ILE A 98 -39.11 31.82 29.19
N ASN A 99 -40.35 32.26 29.38
CA ASN A 99 -41.13 31.92 30.56
C ASN A 99 -42.06 30.76 30.19
N VAL A 100 -41.97 29.67 30.94
CA VAL A 100 -42.79 28.47 30.71
C VAL A 100 -43.73 28.30 31.90
N ASP A 101 -45.01 28.10 31.62
CA ASP A 101 -46.02 27.79 32.62
C ASP A 101 -46.15 26.26 32.76
N GLU A 102 -45.98 25.77 33.98
CA GLU A 102 -46.04 24.34 34.30
C GLU A 102 -47.43 23.72 34.07
N SER A 103 -48.47 24.55 33.95
CA SER A 103 -49.84 24.10 33.66
C SER A 103 -50.12 23.82 32.18
N TRP A 104 -49.18 24.13 31.28
CA TRP A 104 -49.39 23.94 29.84
C TRP A 104 -49.34 22.46 29.41
N GLY A 105 -50.33 22.05 28.62
CA GLY A 105 -50.25 20.82 27.81
C GLY A 105 -49.27 20.95 26.65
N TYR A 106 -48.89 19.82 26.04
CA TYR A 106 -47.86 19.77 24.99
C TYR A 106 -48.11 20.75 23.84
N ASP A 107 -49.33 20.83 23.31
CA ASP A 107 -49.64 21.71 22.17
C ASP A 107 -49.53 23.19 22.53
N ALA A 108 -49.94 23.57 23.75
CA ALA A 108 -49.83 24.94 24.24
C ALA A 108 -48.36 25.34 24.45
N PHE A 109 -47.58 24.45 25.05
CA PHE A 109 -46.13 24.60 25.21
C PHE A 109 -45.42 24.73 23.85
N LYS A 110 -45.68 23.79 22.94
CA LYS A 110 -45.11 23.77 21.59
C LYS A 110 -45.42 25.06 20.83
N LYS A 111 -46.66 25.51 20.88
CA LYS A 111 -47.09 26.77 20.25
C LYS A 111 -46.34 27.96 20.85
N HIS A 112 -46.24 28.05 22.17
CA HIS A 112 -45.54 29.15 22.84
C HIS A 112 -44.04 29.18 22.50
N VAL A 113 -43.36 28.03 22.50
CA VAL A 113 -41.95 27.95 22.11
C VAL A 113 -41.75 28.41 20.67
N ILE A 114 -42.59 27.92 19.74
CA ILE A 114 -42.51 28.33 18.32
C ILE A 114 -42.80 29.82 18.15
N ASP A 115 -43.81 30.36 18.85
CA ASP A 115 -44.20 31.77 18.77
C ASP A 115 -43.16 32.69 19.45
N THR A 116 -42.33 32.20 20.36
CA THR A 116 -41.18 32.93 20.92
C THR A 116 -39.98 32.94 19.99
N ILE A 117 -39.75 31.84 19.26
CA ILE A 117 -38.65 31.73 18.29
C ILE A 117 -38.93 32.57 17.03
N ARG A 118 -40.19 32.60 16.56
CA ARG A 118 -40.63 33.20 15.28
C ARG A 118 -40.35 34.71 15.11
N PRO A 119 -40.72 35.61 16.06
CA PRO A 119 -40.54 37.05 15.90
C PRO A 119 -39.07 37.48 16.00
N ASN A 120 -38.21 36.62 16.56
CA ASN A 120 -36.78 36.88 16.72
C ASN A 120 -35.96 36.34 15.53
N ILE A 121 -36.58 36.03 14.40
CA ILE A 121 -35.89 35.72 13.13
C ILE A 121 -35.67 37.07 12.43
N ASN A 122 -34.44 37.59 12.46
CA ASN A 122 -34.09 38.76 11.65
C ASN A 122 -34.27 38.41 10.16
N GLU A 123 -34.57 39.39 9.30
CA GLU A 123 -34.56 39.13 7.84
C GLU A 123 -33.22 38.51 7.42
N GLU A 124 -32.11 38.89 8.06
CA GLU A 124 -30.76 38.33 7.86
C GLU A 124 -30.52 36.91 8.42
N ASP A 125 -31.35 36.43 9.36
CA ASP A 125 -31.28 35.07 9.92
C ASP A 125 -31.90 34.06 8.95
N LEU A 126 -31.10 33.53 8.02
CA LEU A 126 -31.52 32.51 7.06
C LEU A 126 -32.89 32.83 6.39
N PHE A 127 -32.88 33.91 5.61
CA PHE A 127 -33.97 34.38 4.75
C PHE A 127 -34.90 33.26 4.24
N THR A 128 -36.19 33.36 4.58
CA THR A 128 -37.33 32.67 3.93
C THR A 128 -37.44 31.15 4.09
N ILE A 129 -36.99 30.55 5.20
CA ILE A 129 -37.48 29.20 5.54
C ILE A 129 -38.99 29.28 5.75
N ASP A 130 -39.77 28.69 4.85
CA ASP A 130 -41.19 28.47 5.09
C ASP A 130 -41.32 27.44 6.22
N LEU A 131 -41.43 27.92 7.46
CA LEU A 131 -41.60 27.08 8.65
C LEU A 131 -42.80 26.13 8.53
N LYS A 132 -43.71 26.31 7.56
CA LYS A 132 -44.76 25.33 7.25
C LYS A 132 -44.22 24.03 6.66
N GLN A 133 -43.04 24.03 6.03
CA GLN A 133 -42.38 22.86 5.46
C GLN A 133 -41.52 22.11 6.50
N PHE A 134 -41.33 22.71 7.67
CA PHE A 134 -40.51 22.19 8.76
C PHE A 134 -41.39 21.75 9.94
N GLU A 135 -40.84 20.81 10.70
CA GLU A 135 -41.36 20.31 11.97
C GLU A 135 -40.37 20.68 13.07
N ALA A 136 -40.89 21.25 14.17
CA ALA A 136 -40.13 21.52 15.37
C ALA A 136 -40.08 20.27 16.26
N ARG A 137 -38.86 19.76 16.49
CA ARG A 137 -38.58 18.57 17.30
C ARG A 137 -37.86 19.00 18.58
N PHE A 138 -38.39 18.60 19.73
CA PHE A 138 -37.96 19.08 21.04
C PHE A 138 -37.05 18.04 21.73
N TYR A 139 -35.96 18.52 22.32
CA TYR A 139 -34.99 17.73 23.08
C TYR A 139 -34.85 18.34 24.49
N LEU A 140 -35.15 17.55 25.51
CA LEU A 140 -35.12 17.96 26.93
C LEU A 140 -34.05 17.17 27.69
N ASN A 141 -33.54 17.79 28.75
CA ASN A 141 -32.37 17.29 29.48
C ASN A 141 -32.76 16.52 30.75
N ASP A 142 -33.45 15.38 30.66
CA ASP A 142 -33.30 14.32 31.68
C ASP A 142 -33.85 12.95 31.26
N ASN A 143 -33.08 11.93 31.65
CA ASN A 143 -33.35 10.49 31.72
C ASN A 143 -34.06 9.78 30.56
N LEU A 144 -33.26 8.97 29.85
CA LEU A 144 -33.58 7.61 29.40
C LEU A 144 -34.99 7.41 28.84
N TYR A 145 -35.15 7.45 27.51
CA TYR A 145 -35.59 6.34 26.66
C TYR A 145 -35.84 6.90 25.27
N GLU A 146 -34.97 6.52 24.33
CA GLU A 146 -35.05 6.82 22.90
C GLU A 146 -35.04 8.31 22.51
N TYR A 147 -34.59 8.58 21.29
CA TYR A 147 -34.88 9.85 20.61
C TYR A 147 -36.41 10.00 20.54
N GLY A 148 -37.01 10.60 21.56
CA GLY A 148 -38.46 10.66 21.72
C GLY A 148 -38.98 12.07 21.49
N ILE A 149 -39.69 12.25 20.38
CA ILE A 149 -40.71 13.30 20.24
C ILE A 149 -41.55 13.29 21.52
N ILE A 150 -41.73 14.44 22.17
CA ILE A 150 -42.50 14.56 23.41
C ILE A 150 -43.84 13.83 23.26
N SER A 151 -44.00 12.72 23.97
CA SER A 151 -45.27 11.99 24.08
C SER A 151 -46.11 12.58 25.23
N GLU A 152 -47.43 12.57 25.02
CA GLU A 152 -48.51 13.40 25.57
C GLU A 152 -48.70 13.56 27.10
N ASN A 153 -47.74 13.23 27.99
CA ASN A 153 -47.94 13.37 29.44
C ASN A 153 -46.70 13.98 30.16
N LEU A 154 -46.69 15.30 30.35
CA LEU A 154 -45.87 16.01 31.36
C LEU A 154 -46.64 15.97 32.70
N PRO A 155 -46.05 15.80 33.93
CA PRO A 155 -44.76 16.35 34.40
C PRO A 155 -43.96 15.52 35.47
N SER A 156 -42.77 16.01 35.89
CA SER A 156 -42.38 16.15 37.31
C SER A 156 -41.17 17.10 37.47
N ASN A 157 -41.45 18.39 37.63
CA ASN A 157 -40.54 19.51 37.94
C ASN A 157 -39.36 19.70 36.96
N PHE A 158 -39.75 20.05 35.73
CA PHE A 158 -39.03 20.72 34.65
C PHE A 158 -37.51 20.87 34.83
N VAL A 159 -36.78 20.02 34.11
CA VAL A 159 -35.36 19.84 34.30
C VAL A 159 -34.55 20.95 33.60
N LYS A 160 -33.78 21.66 34.43
CA LYS A 160 -32.63 22.55 34.13
C LYS A 160 -32.76 23.40 32.87
N LYS A 161 -33.25 24.63 33.04
CA LYS A 161 -33.09 25.90 32.28
C LYS A 161 -32.93 25.91 30.75
N ASN A 162 -32.71 24.82 30.00
CA ASN A 162 -32.37 24.83 28.57
C ASN A 162 -33.27 23.87 27.78
N ILE A 163 -33.97 24.39 26.76
CA ILE A 163 -34.86 23.69 25.85
C ILE A 163 -34.21 23.69 24.46
N PHE A 164 -33.91 22.51 23.91
CA PHE A 164 -33.32 22.41 22.57
C PHE A 164 -34.41 22.07 21.54
N VAL A 165 -34.47 22.83 20.45
CA VAL A 165 -35.44 22.65 19.37
C VAL A 165 -34.70 22.51 18.04
N VAL A 166 -34.89 21.40 17.35
CA VAL A 166 -34.36 21.19 15.99
C VAL A 166 -35.51 21.31 15.00
N PHE A 167 -35.37 22.24 14.05
CA PHE A 167 -36.25 22.35 12.90
C PHE A 167 -35.70 21.48 11.77
N THR A 168 -36.56 20.59 11.27
CA THR A 168 -36.24 19.59 10.23
C THR A 168 -37.39 19.48 9.25
N PRO A 169 -37.19 19.12 7.97
CA PRO A 169 -38.29 18.93 7.02
C PRO A 169 -39.34 17.91 7.49
N ARG A 170 -40.62 18.16 7.19
CA ARG A 170 -41.76 17.34 7.64
C ARG A 170 -41.82 15.92 7.07
N ASP A 171 -41.32 15.71 5.86
CA ASP A 171 -41.48 14.45 5.12
C ASP A 171 -40.50 13.33 5.55
N ILE A 172 -39.77 13.53 6.65
CA ILE A 172 -38.83 12.54 7.18
C ILE A 172 -39.56 11.62 8.15
N GLN A 173 -40.06 10.51 7.63
CA GLN A 173 -40.87 9.54 8.37
C GLN A 173 -40.19 8.17 8.56
N LYS A 174 -39.03 7.91 7.95
CA LYS A 174 -38.37 6.58 7.97
C LYS A 174 -37.13 6.57 8.88
N ASN A 175 -37.10 5.66 9.85
CA ASN A 175 -35.91 5.37 10.66
C ASN A 175 -34.95 4.38 9.96
N ASN A 176 -34.73 4.54 8.65
CA ASN A 176 -33.76 3.70 7.95
C ASN A 176 -32.36 4.07 8.40
N LYS A 177 -31.54 3.06 8.72
CA LYS A 177 -30.12 3.28 9.00
C LYS A 177 -29.34 3.38 7.69
N ILE A 178 -28.62 4.48 7.56
CA ILE A 178 -27.68 4.81 6.50
C ILE A 178 -26.28 4.62 7.06
N ASN A 179 -25.42 3.91 6.33
CA ASN A 179 -24.00 3.75 6.67
C ASN A 179 -23.08 4.22 5.53
N LYS A 180 -23.67 4.74 4.45
CA LYS A 180 -22.97 5.19 3.25
C LYS A 180 -23.76 6.28 2.53
N PHE A 181 -23.06 7.16 1.84
CA PHE A 181 -23.66 8.26 1.10
C PHE A 181 -23.34 8.16 -0.39
N ASN A 182 -24.38 8.07 -1.21
CA ASN A 182 -24.27 8.14 -2.67
C ASN A 182 -25.03 9.37 -3.17
N ILE A 183 -24.32 10.39 -3.65
CA ILE A 183 -24.88 11.67 -4.08
C ILE A 183 -25.54 11.59 -5.46
N THR A 184 -25.43 10.47 -6.19
CA THR A 184 -26.26 10.27 -7.41
C THR A 184 -27.73 9.99 -7.09
N ILE A 185 -28.02 9.64 -5.83
CA ILE A 185 -29.35 9.35 -5.32
C ILE A 185 -29.96 10.68 -4.80
N PRO A 186 -31.05 11.21 -5.42
CA PRO A 186 -31.65 12.48 -5.02
C PRO A 186 -32.07 12.54 -3.55
N GLU A 187 -32.53 11.42 -3.00
CA GLU A 187 -32.91 11.29 -1.59
C GLU A 187 -31.71 11.56 -0.67
N HIS A 188 -30.52 11.03 -0.99
CA HIS A 188 -29.31 11.31 -0.21
C HIS A 188 -28.87 12.77 -0.33
N GLN A 189 -29.00 13.38 -1.52
CA GLN A 189 -28.69 14.80 -1.68
C GLN A 189 -29.57 15.67 -0.76
N PHE A 190 -30.87 15.36 -0.71
CA PHE A 190 -31.81 16.04 0.17
C PHE A 190 -31.47 15.85 1.66
N LEU A 191 -31.16 14.61 2.08
CA LEU A 191 -30.79 14.34 3.47
C LEU A 191 -29.48 15.01 3.89
N LEU A 192 -28.52 15.12 2.98
CA LEU A 192 -27.23 15.77 3.21
C LEU A 192 -27.33 17.30 3.22
N SER A 193 -28.29 17.90 2.50
CA SER A 193 -28.44 19.35 2.41
C SER A 193 -29.92 19.80 2.44
N PRO A 194 -30.61 19.64 3.58
CA PRO A 194 -32.07 19.80 3.69
C PRO A 194 -32.59 21.24 3.78
N LEU A 195 -31.79 22.23 4.24
CA LEU A 195 -32.25 23.62 4.39
C LEU A 195 -32.24 24.39 3.06
N PHE A 196 -31.20 24.19 2.27
CA PHE A 196 -31.01 24.78 0.95
C PHE A 196 -30.21 23.83 0.07
N PRO A 197 -30.39 23.83 -1.26
CA PRO A 197 -29.62 22.98 -2.15
C PRO A 197 -28.12 23.29 -2.03
N SER A 198 -27.27 22.33 -2.37
CA SER A 198 -25.81 22.52 -2.42
C SER A 198 -25.25 22.19 -3.79
N THR A 199 -24.10 22.77 -4.11
CA THR A 199 -23.35 22.36 -5.31
C THR A 199 -22.92 20.89 -5.21
N GLU A 200 -22.59 20.29 -6.34
CA GLU A 200 -22.01 18.94 -6.39
C GLU A 200 -20.73 18.84 -5.55
N ILE A 201 -19.86 19.87 -5.59
CA ILE A 201 -18.64 19.94 -4.78
C ILE A 201 -18.98 19.94 -3.29
N GLY A 202 -19.98 20.73 -2.88
CA GLY A 202 -20.43 20.78 -1.50
C GLY A 202 -20.99 19.43 -1.02
N LEU A 203 -21.83 18.78 -1.84
CA LEU A 203 -22.39 17.45 -1.56
C LEU A 203 -21.30 16.37 -1.45
N VAL A 204 -20.29 16.42 -2.31
CA VAL A 204 -19.09 15.57 -2.21
C VAL A 204 -18.38 15.79 -0.88
N GLN A 205 -18.10 17.04 -0.49
CA GLN A 205 -17.34 17.30 0.73
C GLN A 205 -18.09 16.90 2.01
N ILE A 206 -19.38 17.22 2.12
CA ILE A 206 -20.17 16.86 3.31
C ILE A 206 -20.37 15.35 3.43
N SER A 207 -20.66 14.66 2.31
CA SER A 207 -20.81 13.20 2.31
C SER A 207 -19.52 12.51 2.77
N LEU A 208 -18.37 12.98 2.31
CA LEU A 208 -17.07 12.43 2.71
C LEU A 208 -16.71 12.72 4.17
N LEU A 209 -17.02 13.92 4.68
CA LEU A 209 -16.84 14.23 6.09
C LEU A 209 -17.66 13.32 7.00
N LEU A 210 -18.93 13.11 6.67
CA LEU A 210 -19.80 12.20 7.41
C LEU A 210 -19.34 10.76 7.27
N GLN A 211 -18.95 10.32 6.07
CA GLN A 211 -18.40 8.98 5.83
C GLN A 211 -17.14 8.75 6.67
N TYR A 212 -16.25 9.74 6.76
CA TYR A 212 -15.04 9.71 7.59
C TYR A 212 -15.37 9.52 9.08
N ILE A 213 -16.43 10.18 9.58
CA ILE A 213 -16.89 10.02 10.97
C ILE A 213 -17.46 8.62 11.20
N LEU A 214 -18.34 8.13 10.32
CA LEU A 214 -18.93 6.78 10.41
C LEU A 214 -17.86 5.67 10.44
N LEU A 215 -16.78 5.87 9.66
CA LEU A 215 -15.65 4.95 9.56
C LEU A 215 -14.60 5.14 10.67
N LYS A 216 -14.88 5.99 11.67
CA LYS A 216 -14.02 6.22 12.85
C LYS A 216 -12.64 6.77 12.49
N GLY A 217 -12.61 7.77 11.63
CA GLY A 217 -11.44 8.54 11.28
C GLY A 217 -10.60 8.99 12.48
N SER A 218 -9.28 9.11 12.29
CA SER A 218 -8.32 9.41 13.36
C SER A 218 -8.58 10.73 14.08
N LYS A 219 -9.17 11.71 13.38
CA LYS A 219 -9.52 13.03 13.91
C LYS A 219 -11.00 13.20 14.24
N SER A 220 -11.84 12.18 14.02
CA SER A 220 -13.30 12.30 14.23
C SER A 220 -13.64 12.68 15.66
N LYS A 221 -13.00 12.08 16.66
CA LYS A 221 -13.29 12.38 18.06
C LYS A 221 -12.92 13.81 18.45
N VAL A 222 -11.70 14.22 18.07
CA VAL A 222 -11.21 15.60 18.29
C VAL A 222 -12.10 16.60 17.59
N LEU A 223 -12.55 16.32 16.36
CA LEU A 223 -13.48 17.16 15.64
C LEU A 223 -14.80 17.35 16.39
N ILE A 224 -15.39 16.27 16.88
CA ILE A 224 -16.65 16.34 17.65
C ILE A 224 -16.44 17.20 18.90
N ASP A 225 -15.31 17.04 19.59
CA ASP A 225 -14.98 17.83 20.77
C ASP A 225 -14.77 19.32 20.42
N SER A 226 -14.16 19.62 19.25
CA SER A 226 -14.06 21.00 18.73
C SER A 226 -15.42 21.61 18.42
N ILE A 227 -16.32 20.86 17.75
CA ILE A 227 -17.68 21.32 17.45
C ILE A 227 -18.45 21.55 18.76
N ALA A 228 -18.26 20.70 19.76
CA ALA A 228 -18.86 20.88 21.08
C ALA A 228 -18.38 22.17 21.76
N ALA A 229 -17.08 22.47 21.68
CA ALA A 229 -16.51 23.70 22.22
C ALA A 229 -16.97 24.96 21.48
N VAL A 230 -17.20 24.88 20.17
CA VAL A 230 -17.64 26.01 19.33
C VAL A 230 -19.14 26.28 19.48
N THR A 231 -19.96 25.23 19.52
CA THR A 231 -21.42 25.39 19.43
C THR A 231 -22.15 25.20 20.75
N GLY A 232 -21.65 24.34 21.64
CA GLY A 232 -22.41 23.90 22.83
C GLY A 232 -23.77 23.25 22.52
N TYR A 233 -24.12 23.02 21.24
CA TYR A 233 -25.46 22.65 20.82
C TYR A 233 -25.66 21.14 20.91
N VAL A 234 -26.33 20.72 21.98
CA VAL A 234 -26.46 19.31 22.39
C VAL A 234 -27.00 18.38 21.29
N PRO A 235 -28.07 18.73 20.54
CA PRO A 235 -28.57 17.85 19.48
C PRO A 235 -27.50 17.54 18.42
N LEU A 236 -26.72 18.52 17.96
CA LEU A 236 -25.68 18.27 16.98
C LEU A 236 -24.60 17.32 17.52
N ILE A 237 -24.12 17.59 18.73
CA ILE A 237 -23.02 16.84 19.35
C ILE A 237 -23.41 15.38 19.57
N LEU A 238 -24.62 15.12 20.10
CA LEU A 238 -25.11 13.77 20.35
C LEU A 238 -25.28 12.96 19.06
N ASN A 239 -25.85 13.56 18.01
CA ASN A 239 -26.01 12.89 16.73
C ASN A 239 -24.66 12.54 16.09
N LEU A 240 -23.66 13.42 16.18
CA LEU A 240 -22.30 13.14 15.69
C LEU A 240 -21.60 12.03 16.48
N LEU A 241 -21.75 12.01 17.81
CA LEU A 241 -21.22 10.95 18.67
C LEU A 241 -21.86 9.61 18.33
N LYS A 242 -23.19 9.58 18.17
CA LYS A 242 -23.92 8.37 17.80
C LYS A 242 -23.47 7.82 16.44
N ALA A 243 -23.33 8.70 15.45
CA ALA A 243 -22.80 8.33 14.13
C ALA A 243 -21.40 7.72 14.23
N TYR A 244 -20.52 8.32 15.04
CA TYR A 244 -19.17 7.81 15.29
C TYR A 244 -19.17 6.43 15.97
N GLU A 245 -20.00 6.20 16.98
CA GLU A 245 -20.01 4.96 17.76
C GLU A 245 -20.66 3.80 17.01
N GLU A 246 -21.86 4.04 16.45
CA GLU A 246 -22.68 3.02 15.79
C GLU A 246 -22.25 2.74 14.35
N SER A 247 -21.34 3.54 13.77
CA SER A 247 -20.92 3.45 12.36
C SER A 247 -22.11 3.42 11.38
N SER A 248 -23.24 3.98 11.80
CA SER A 248 -24.47 4.13 11.04
C SER A 248 -25.29 5.29 11.64
N ILE A 249 -26.19 5.86 10.85
CA ILE A 249 -27.01 7.01 11.23
C ILE A 249 -28.41 6.86 10.63
N THR A 250 -29.46 7.24 11.32
CA THR A 250 -30.82 7.27 10.75
C THR A 250 -31.02 8.50 9.85
N GLU A 251 -32.03 8.48 8.97
CA GLU A 251 -32.39 9.65 8.14
C GLU A 251 -32.67 10.89 9.01
N LEU A 252 -33.36 10.73 10.15
CA LEU A 252 -33.66 11.81 11.09
C LEU A 252 -32.40 12.40 11.74
N GLU A 253 -31.50 11.55 12.18
CA GLU A 253 -30.22 11.96 12.78
C GLU A 253 -29.34 12.66 11.75
N LEU A 254 -29.30 12.14 10.51
CA LEU A 254 -28.56 12.71 9.40
C LEU A 254 -29.05 14.12 9.06
N VAL A 255 -30.36 14.33 8.98
CA VAL A 255 -30.93 15.65 8.74
C VAL A 255 -30.69 16.58 9.92
N THR A 256 -30.73 16.08 11.14
CA THR A 256 -30.39 16.89 12.32
C THR A 256 -28.95 17.40 12.23
N ILE A 257 -27.99 16.53 11.89
CA ILE A 257 -26.59 16.93 11.68
C ILE A 257 -26.50 17.91 10.51
N SER A 258 -27.11 17.58 9.37
CA SER A 258 -26.96 18.34 8.13
C SER A 258 -27.55 19.74 8.25
N THR A 259 -28.76 19.89 8.79
CA THR A 259 -29.37 21.22 9.07
C THR A 259 -28.47 22.07 9.99
N CYS A 260 -27.97 21.47 11.07
CA CYS A 260 -27.09 22.19 12.01
C CYS A 260 -25.75 22.55 11.37
N PHE A 261 -25.19 21.69 10.51
CA PHE A 261 -23.98 21.98 9.75
C PHE A 261 -24.22 23.08 8.71
N GLN A 262 -25.37 23.12 8.03
CA GLN A 262 -25.70 24.20 7.10
C GLN A 262 -25.68 25.56 7.81
N VAL A 263 -26.28 25.65 9.00
CA VAL A 263 -26.28 26.87 9.81
C VAL A 263 -24.88 27.21 10.32
N LEU A 264 -24.18 26.23 10.89
CA LEU A 264 -22.84 26.41 11.44
C LEU A 264 -21.84 26.89 10.38
N ILE A 265 -21.78 26.20 9.25
CA ILE A 265 -20.82 26.53 8.18
C ILE A 265 -21.21 27.87 7.53
N ARG A 266 -22.51 28.14 7.35
CA ARG A 266 -22.97 29.41 6.78
C ARG A 266 -22.49 30.61 7.60
N TYR A 267 -22.54 30.53 8.92
CA TYR A 267 -22.07 31.61 9.81
C TYR A 267 -20.58 31.97 9.60
N TYR A 268 -19.75 30.99 9.24
CA TYR A 268 -18.32 31.22 8.96
C TYR A 268 -18.03 31.58 7.48
N VAL A 269 -19.05 31.61 6.60
CA VAL A 269 -18.92 31.90 5.16
C VAL A 269 -19.53 33.28 4.85
N PRO A 270 -18.77 34.24 4.29
CA PRO A 270 -19.26 35.60 4.03
C PRO A 270 -20.50 35.65 3.14
N HIS A 271 -21.58 36.20 3.69
CA HIS A 271 -22.88 36.25 3.02
C HIS A 271 -22.88 37.10 1.75
N GLU A 272 -22.07 38.17 1.73
CA GLU A 272 -21.96 39.10 0.60
C GLU A 272 -21.25 38.48 -0.62
N THR A 273 -20.44 37.43 -0.39
CA THR A 273 -19.58 36.84 -1.43
C THR A 273 -20.13 35.51 -1.96
N PHE A 274 -20.70 34.67 -1.08
CA PHE A 274 -21.09 33.31 -1.44
C PHE A 274 -22.57 33.06 -1.20
N LYS A 275 -23.22 32.38 -2.16
CA LYS A 275 -24.63 31.98 -2.06
C LYS A 275 -24.79 30.78 -1.11
N ASN A 276 -26.02 30.52 -0.68
CA ASN A 276 -26.33 29.37 0.18
C ASN A 276 -25.90 28.03 -0.45
N GLU A 277 -26.03 27.90 -1.77
CA GLU A 277 -25.61 26.70 -2.51
C GLU A 277 -24.12 26.38 -2.35
N ASN A 278 -23.27 27.39 -2.10
CA ASN A 278 -21.83 27.23 -1.96
C ASN A 278 -21.38 26.94 -0.52
N VAL A 279 -22.27 26.93 0.48
CA VAL A 279 -21.87 26.83 1.89
C VAL A 279 -21.03 25.58 2.17
N TYR A 280 -21.45 24.43 1.64
CA TYR A 280 -20.72 23.19 1.82
C TYR A 280 -19.47 23.05 0.97
N ASP A 281 -19.22 23.94 0.00
CA ASP A 281 -17.95 23.99 -0.73
C ASP A 281 -16.78 24.33 0.21
N PHE A 282 -17.09 24.90 1.38
CA PHE A 282 -16.14 25.33 2.41
C PHE A 282 -16.15 24.43 3.65
N VAL A 283 -16.94 23.35 3.70
CA VAL A 283 -17.12 22.55 4.93
C VAL A 283 -15.80 21.99 5.46
N LEU A 284 -14.95 21.41 4.61
CA LEU A 284 -13.66 20.87 5.05
C LEU A 284 -12.70 21.96 5.51
N LYS A 285 -12.80 23.18 4.96
CA LYS A 285 -11.96 24.33 5.33
C LYS A 285 -12.34 24.86 6.72
N VAL A 286 -13.63 25.12 6.93
CA VAL A 286 -14.17 25.61 8.22
C VAL A 286 -13.95 24.58 9.33
N ILE A 287 -14.16 23.30 9.04
CA ILE A 287 -13.94 22.22 10.00
C ILE A 287 -12.44 22.05 10.33
N SER A 288 -11.55 22.22 9.36
CA SER A 288 -10.10 22.25 9.62
C SER A 288 -9.69 23.42 10.51
N TYR A 289 -10.35 24.57 10.37
CA TYR A 289 -10.15 25.72 11.26
C TYR A 289 -10.54 25.39 12.71
N PHE A 290 -11.66 24.70 12.94
CA PHE A 290 -12.07 24.30 14.30
C PHE A 290 -11.06 23.39 15.00
N LEU A 291 -10.37 22.51 14.25
CA LEU A 291 -9.32 21.65 14.80
C LEU A 291 -8.05 22.42 15.24
N MET A 292 -7.90 23.69 14.85
CA MET A 292 -6.73 24.52 15.16
C MET A 292 -6.95 25.50 16.30
N LEU A 293 -8.15 25.60 16.84
CA LEU A 293 -8.42 26.49 17.96
C LEU A 293 -7.63 25.99 19.18
N ASP A 294 -6.54 26.69 19.51
CA ASP A 294 -5.45 26.33 20.46
C ASP A 294 -5.87 26.11 21.93
N ARG A 295 -7.15 25.90 22.23
CA ARG A 295 -7.66 25.75 23.60
C ARG A 295 -8.81 24.76 23.69
N ILE A 296 -8.58 23.53 23.23
CA ILE A 296 -9.41 22.40 23.65
C ILE A 296 -8.59 21.64 24.69
N PRO A 297 -8.73 21.94 26.00
CA PRO A 297 -8.11 21.10 27.03
C PRO A 297 -8.55 19.65 26.80
N ASN A 298 -7.73 18.65 27.15
CA ASN A 298 -8.13 17.23 27.08
C ASN A 298 -9.47 17.04 27.82
N ILE A 299 -10.59 17.06 27.09
CA ILE A 299 -11.92 17.01 27.68
C ILE A 299 -12.16 15.57 28.05
N ASN A 300 -11.93 15.24 29.31
CA ASN A 300 -12.46 14.02 29.85
C ASN A 300 -13.97 14.25 30.04
N ILE A 301 -14.79 13.67 29.16
CA ILE A 301 -16.27 13.83 29.12
C ILE A 301 -16.92 13.42 30.46
N SER A 302 -16.18 12.79 31.36
CA SER A 302 -16.59 12.48 32.72
C SER A 302 -16.58 13.64 33.72
N SER A 303 -16.01 14.82 33.39
CA SER A 303 -15.95 15.98 34.29
C SER A 303 -16.23 17.28 33.51
N LEU A 304 -17.51 17.67 33.41
CA LEU A 304 -18.00 18.71 32.50
C LEU A 304 -18.19 20.11 33.12
N ASP A 305 -17.82 20.34 34.38
CA ASP A 305 -18.17 21.58 35.11
C ASP A 305 -17.25 22.78 34.83
N GLN A 306 -16.38 22.76 33.81
CA GLN A 306 -15.35 23.81 33.62
C GLN A 306 -15.17 24.33 32.18
N ILE A 307 -16.02 23.96 31.23
CA ILE A 307 -15.85 24.42 29.84
C ILE A 307 -16.59 25.75 29.65
N LYS A 308 -15.86 26.86 29.70
CA LYS A 308 -16.37 28.15 29.21
C LYS A 308 -16.45 28.11 27.68
N LEU A 309 -17.62 28.43 27.11
CA LEU A 309 -17.74 28.75 25.68
C LEU A 309 -16.64 29.76 25.31
N ILE A 310 -15.79 29.39 24.36
CA ILE A 310 -14.83 30.34 23.80
C ILE A 310 -15.57 31.04 22.66
N ASN A 311 -16.03 32.27 22.88
CA ASN A 311 -16.60 33.11 21.82
C ASN A 311 -15.53 33.35 20.73
N TYR A 312 -15.56 32.54 19.67
CA TYR A 312 -14.76 32.73 18.46
C TYR A 312 -15.66 33.34 17.37
N PRO A 313 -15.74 34.69 17.26
CA PRO A 313 -16.40 35.31 16.12
C PRO A 313 -15.73 34.85 14.82
N PRO A 314 -16.45 34.87 13.69
CA PRO A 314 -15.84 34.58 12.39
C PRO A 314 -14.64 35.51 12.20
N PRO A 315 -13.51 35.00 11.68
CA PRO A 315 -12.33 35.84 11.50
C PRO A 315 -12.70 37.05 10.65
N ASN A 316 -12.27 38.26 11.06
CA ASN A 316 -12.53 39.53 10.35
C ASN A 316 -12.12 39.51 8.86
N ASN A 317 -11.39 38.49 8.41
CA ASN A 317 -11.00 38.29 7.03
C ASN A 317 -11.09 36.78 6.68
N PHE A 318 -12.01 36.40 5.79
CA PHE A 318 -12.21 35.01 5.36
C PHE A 318 -10.94 34.40 4.72
N THR A 319 -10.07 35.23 4.17
CA THR A 319 -8.72 34.83 3.70
C THR A 319 -7.89 34.12 4.77
N ILE A 320 -8.18 34.30 6.07
CA ILE A 320 -7.55 33.55 7.15
C ILE A 320 -7.93 32.07 7.09
N ILE A 321 -9.18 31.71 6.82
CA ILE A 321 -9.62 30.31 6.72
C ILE A 321 -8.95 29.63 5.52
N ASP A 322 -8.89 30.30 4.37
CA ASP A 322 -8.20 29.80 3.18
C ASP A 322 -6.70 29.66 3.39
N ASN A 323 -6.05 30.66 4.01
CA ASN A 323 -4.62 30.61 4.33
C ASN A 323 -4.31 29.51 5.36
N ILE A 324 -5.15 29.33 6.37
CA ILE A 324 -5.03 28.27 7.38
C ILE A 324 -5.16 26.88 6.74
N PHE A 325 -6.16 26.71 5.87
CA PHE A 325 -6.33 25.46 5.12
C PHE A 325 -5.16 25.19 4.16
N SER A 326 -4.52 26.24 3.64
CA SER A 326 -3.32 26.10 2.80
C SER A 326 -2.09 25.63 3.58
N VAL A 327 -1.98 26.01 4.86
CA VAL A 327 -0.83 25.74 5.75
C VAL A 327 -0.99 24.44 6.54
N ASN A 328 -2.22 24.01 6.86
CA ASN A 328 -2.47 22.84 7.71
C ASN A 328 -3.19 21.68 6.97
N ASN A 329 -2.83 20.44 7.31
CA ASN A 329 -3.09 19.23 6.52
C ASN A 329 -4.17 18.29 7.09
N TYR A 330 -4.99 18.69 8.08
CA TYR A 330 -5.87 17.74 8.78
C TYR A 330 -6.92 17.04 7.90
N PHE A 331 -7.60 17.79 7.03
CA PHE A 331 -8.56 17.25 6.05
C PHE A 331 -8.20 17.62 4.61
N LYS A 332 -6.95 18.06 4.41
CA LYS A 332 -6.43 18.29 3.07
C LYS A 332 -6.32 16.93 2.36
N PRO A 333 -6.93 16.77 1.18
CA PRO A 333 -6.85 15.54 0.42
C PRO A 333 -5.38 15.20 0.13
N LYS A 334 -4.99 13.95 0.41
CA LYS A 334 -3.68 13.43 0.08
C LYS A 334 -3.71 12.80 -1.31
N THR A 335 -2.61 12.87 -2.05
CA THR A 335 -2.43 12.01 -3.22
C THR A 335 -2.37 10.53 -2.78
N PRO A 336 -2.72 9.56 -3.62
CA PRO A 336 -2.59 8.14 -3.27
C PRO A 336 -1.19 7.79 -2.74
N CYS A 337 -0.13 8.38 -3.30
CA CYS A 337 1.25 8.17 -2.87
C CYS A 337 1.61 8.74 -1.48
N GLU A 338 0.82 9.68 -0.96
CA GLU A 338 1.01 10.26 0.38
C GLU A 338 0.28 9.47 1.47
N PHE A 339 -0.38 8.36 1.11
CA PHE A 339 -1.08 7.50 2.05
C PHE A 339 -0.09 6.69 2.89
N ASP A 340 -0.11 6.88 4.21
CA ASP A 340 0.72 6.11 5.12
C ASP A 340 0.21 4.66 5.20
N LEU A 341 1.01 3.72 4.69
CA LEU A 341 0.69 2.29 4.70
C LEU A 341 0.56 1.72 6.13
N SER A 342 0.97 2.44 7.18
CA SER A 342 0.78 2.05 8.58
C SER A 342 -0.56 2.53 9.17
N GLU A 343 -1.19 3.55 8.59
CA GLU A 343 -2.47 4.07 9.07
C GLU A 343 -3.63 3.13 8.67
N LYS A 344 -4.20 2.45 9.68
CA LYS A 344 -5.40 1.61 9.51
C LYS A 344 -6.71 2.42 9.55
N ARG A 345 -6.65 3.74 9.68
CA ARG A 345 -7.83 4.61 9.86
C ARG A 345 -8.17 5.33 8.55
N PRO A 346 -9.44 5.74 8.37
CA PRO A 346 -9.86 6.52 7.21
C PRO A 346 -9.03 7.78 7.02
N SER A 347 -8.74 8.12 5.76
CA SER A 347 -8.07 9.35 5.34
C SER A 347 -8.63 9.83 4.01
N PHE A 348 -8.62 11.16 3.79
CA PHE A 348 -9.08 11.78 2.55
C PHE A 348 -8.03 11.60 1.44
N VAL A 349 -8.48 11.13 0.27
CA VAL A 349 -7.64 10.91 -0.91
C VAL A 349 -8.21 11.66 -2.09
N LEU A 350 -7.33 12.35 -2.82
CA LEU A 350 -7.67 13.02 -4.06
C LEU A 350 -7.73 11.97 -5.19
N LEU A 351 -8.82 11.95 -5.98
CA LEU A 351 -9.00 11.06 -7.13
C LEU A 351 -9.67 11.81 -8.28
N PRO A 352 -8.92 12.50 -9.15
CA PRO A 352 -9.45 13.27 -10.26
C PRO A 352 -10.54 12.52 -11.06
N PRO A 353 -11.68 13.17 -11.35
CA PRO A 353 -12.04 14.57 -11.06
C PRO A 353 -12.56 14.83 -9.63
N ASN A 354 -12.61 13.81 -8.76
CA ASN A 354 -13.37 13.79 -7.52
C ASN A 354 -12.51 13.66 -6.25
N LEU A 355 -13.18 13.79 -5.10
CA LEU A 355 -12.61 13.49 -3.78
C LEU A 355 -13.14 12.13 -3.28
N ALA A 356 -12.33 11.39 -2.52
CA ALA A 356 -12.71 10.11 -1.94
C ALA A 356 -12.24 9.96 -0.48
N VAL A 357 -12.87 9.04 0.24
CA VAL A 357 -12.40 8.57 1.55
C VAL A 357 -11.85 7.17 1.37
N CYS A 358 -10.60 6.98 1.77
CA CYS A 358 -9.89 5.72 1.65
C CYS A 358 -9.75 5.10 3.04
N VAL A 359 -10.05 3.82 3.16
CA VAL A 359 -9.84 3.03 4.38
C VAL A 359 -9.02 1.80 4.03
N LYS A 360 -7.98 1.54 4.82
CA LYS A 360 -7.19 0.33 4.68
C LYS A 360 -8.04 -0.90 5.03
N SER A 361 -8.21 -1.81 4.08
CA SER A 361 -9.02 -3.02 4.25
C SER A 361 -8.43 -3.92 5.34
N SER A 362 -9.29 -4.41 6.24
CA SER A 362 -8.88 -5.21 7.41
C SER A 362 -8.32 -6.58 7.05
N GLU A 363 -8.64 -7.11 5.87
CA GLU A 363 -8.34 -8.49 5.50
C GLU A 363 -6.88 -8.68 5.05
N ASN A 364 -6.31 -7.78 4.22
CA ASN A 364 -5.03 -8.07 3.54
C ASN A 364 -3.94 -6.97 3.65
N ASN A 365 -4.10 -5.92 4.46
CA ASN A 365 -3.10 -4.86 4.69
C ASN A 365 -2.50 -4.12 3.45
N LEU A 366 -2.96 -4.43 2.24
CA LEU A 366 -2.44 -3.93 0.95
C LEU A 366 -3.52 -3.44 -0.01
N ALA A 367 -4.78 -3.69 0.35
CA ALA A 367 -5.93 -3.22 -0.37
C ALA A 367 -6.65 -2.16 0.46
N TYR A 368 -7.19 -1.18 -0.23
CA TYR A 368 -7.92 -0.07 0.31
C TYR A 368 -9.35 -0.14 -0.20
N ASP A 369 -10.29 -0.05 0.73
CA ASP A 369 -11.70 0.15 0.43
C ASP A 369 -11.90 1.65 0.26
N VAL A 370 -12.24 2.06 -0.97
CA VAL A 370 -12.30 3.46 -1.37
C VAL A 370 -13.75 3.82 -1.61
N PHE A 371 -14.22 4.72 -0.76
CA PHE A 371 -15.56 5.27 -0.78
C PHE A 371 -15.56 6.49 -1.69
N ILE A 372 -16.28 6.36 -2.80
CA ILE A 372 -16.48 7.41 -3.79
C ILE A 372 -17.95 7.84 -3.68
N PRO A 373 -18.25 9.13 -3.52
CA PRO A 373 -19.62 9.61 -3.31
C PRO A 373 -20.62 9.27 -4.43
N TYR A 374 -20.16 8.76 -5.57
CA TYR A 374 -20.99 8.40 -6.72
C TYR A 374 -21.25 6.89 -6.83
N LEU A 375 -20.74 6.08 -5.89
CA LEU A 375 -20.83 4.63 -5.93
C LEU A 375 -21.60 4.07 -4.74
N ASP A 376 -22.41 3.04 -4.99
CA ASP A 376 -23.15 2.35 -3.94
C ASP A 376 -22.28 1.41 -3.09
N PHE A 377 -21.13 0.99 -3.60
CA PHE A 377 -20.24 0.06 -2.90
C PHE A 377 -18.80 0.58 -2.93
N PRO A 378 -18.04 0.37 -1.83
CA PRO A 378 -16.62 0.69 -1.85
C PRO A 378 -15.94 -0.14 -2.92
N LYS A 379 -15.07 0.49 -3.69
CA LYS A 379 -14.21 -0.23 -4.62
C LYS A 379 -12.90 -0.54 -3.94
N ARG A 380 -12.46 -1.78 -4.10
CA ARG A 380 -11.21 -2.25 -3.53
C ARG A 380 -10.09 -1.99 -4.51
N TYR A 381 -9.11 -1.22 -4.08
CA TYR A 381 -7.95 -0.87 -4.89
C TYR A 381 -6.66 -1.14 -4.13
N THR A 382 -5.60 -1.50 -4.83
CA THR A 382 -4.25 -1.38 -4.27
C THR A 382 -3.77 0.06 -4.39
N ILE A 383 -2.71 0.43 -3.67
CA ILE A 383 -2.18 1.80 -3.72
C ILE A 383 -1.73 2.18 -5.14
N GLU A 384 -1.24 1.20 -5.90
CA GLU A 384 -0.75 1.37 -7.27
C GLU A 384 -1.90 1.55 -8.26
N ILE A 385 -3.03 0.84 -8.04
CA ILE A 385 -4.22 1.09 -8.85
C ILE A 385 -4.78 2.48 -8.53
N LEU A 386 -4.79 2.88 -7.26
CA LEU A 386 -5.22 4.24 -6.89
C LEU A 386 -4.35 5.32 -7.51
N ASP A 387 -3.03 5.15 -7.49
CA ASP A 387 -2.10 6.10 -8.10
C ASP A 387 -2.24 6.14 -9.64
N TYR A 388 -2.37 4.98 -10.28
CA TYR A 388 -2.64 4.92 -11.72
C TYR A 388 -3.94 5.65 -12.09
N GLN A 389 -5.00 5.40 -11.32
CA GLN A 389 -6.31 6.04 -11.46
C GLN A 389 -6.22 7.56 -11.27
N PHE A 390 -5.43 7.99 -10.28
CA PHE A 390 -5.16 9.40 -10.00
C PHE A 390 -4.45 10.11 -11.16
N ARG A 391 -3.47 9.46 -11.79
CA ARG A 391 -2.70 10.04 -12.91
C ARG A 391 -3.49 10.12 -14.23
N ASN A 392 -4.40 9.18 -14.46
CA ASN A 392 -5.09 9.04 -15.75
C ASN A 392 -6.54 9.56 -15.77
N ASN A 393 -7.04 10.10 -14.65
CA ASN A 393 -8.39 10.67 -14.53
C ASN A 393 -9.54 9.75 -15.03
N SER A 394 -9.36 8.41 -15.02
CA SER A 394 -10.29 7.46 -15.67
C SER A 394 -10.61 6.22 -14.83
N ILE A 395 -11.68 6.30 -14.04
CA ILE A 395 -12.18 5.26 -13.11
C ILE A 395 -12.66 3.98 -13.83
N SER A 396 -12.91 4.03 -15.15
CA SER A 396 -13.54 2.96 -15.93
C SER A 396 -12.60 2.19 -16.87
N GLN A 397 -11.36 2.63 -17.06
CA GLN A 397 -10.40 1.97 -17.95
C GLN A 397 -9.19 1.51 -17.15
N LEU A 398 -9.28 0.29 -16.63
CA LEU A 398 -8.08 -0.48 -16.26
C LEU A 398 -7.54 -1.12 -17.54
N PRO A 399 -6.23 -1.03 -17.84
CA PRO A 399 -5.57 -2.08 -18.62
C PRO A 399 -5.87 -3.39 -17.90
N SER A 400 -6.14 -4.46 -18.64
CA SER A 400 -6.30 -5.82 -18.10
C SER A 400 -5.29 -6.03 -16.97
N ILE A 401 -5.83 -6.12 -15.75
CA ILE A 401 -5.08 -6.24 -14.52
C ILE A 401 -4.07 -7.38 -14.72
N TYR A 402 -2.77 -7.11 -14.62
CA TYR A 402 -1.82 -8.17 -14.28
C TYR A 402 -2.40 -8.82 -13.03
N SER A 403 -2.81 -10.08 -13.12
CA SER A 403 -3.40 -10.73 -11.97
C SER A 403 -2.36 -10.68 -10.85
N LEU A 404 -2.79 -10.50 -9.60
CA LEU A 404 -1.87 -10.59 -8.44
C LEU A 404 -1.16 -11.96 -8.39
N SER A 405 -1.68 -12.96 -9.12
CA SER A 405 -1.02 -14.25 -9.37
C SER A 405 0.22 -14.18 -10.26
N ASP A 406 0.39 -13.11 -11.03
CA ASP A 406 1.39 -13.02 -12.10
C ASP A 406 2.64 -12.26 -11.65
N ILE A 407 2.67 -11.77 -10.41
CA ILE A 407 3.84 -11.13 -9.81
C ILE A 407 4.90 -12.21 -9.55
N SER A 408 6.00 -12.10 -10.28
CA SER A 408 7.13 -13.04 -10.22
C SER A 408 7.99 -12.84 -8.96
N GLN A 409 8.18 -11.59 -8.53
CA GLN A 409 8.98 -11.26 -7.35
C GLN A 409 8.53 -9.97 -6.66
N ILE A 410 8.84 -9.87 -5.36
CA ILE A 410 8.67 -8.67 -4.55
C ILE A 410 10.05 -8.29 -4.01
N VAL A 411 10.47 -7.06 -4.27
CA VAL A 411 11.80 -6.54 -3.95
C VAL A 411 11.68 -5.34 -3.01
N ILE A 412 12.42 -5.38 -1.89
CA ILE A 412 12.58 -4.21 -1.01
C ILE A 412 14.06 -3.79 -1.02
N PHE A 413 14.34 -2.60 -1.54
CA PHE A 413 15.62 -1.92 -1.36
C PHE A 413 15.72 -1.40 0.08
N CYS A 414 16.45 -2.09 0.94
CA CYS A 414 16.70 -1.68 2.31
C CYS A 414 17.96 -0.82 2.37
N ILE A 415 17.83 0.48 2.59
CA ILE A 415 18.93 1.45 2.47
C ILE A 415 19.36 1.94 3.86
N SER A 416 20.66 1.94 4.11
CA SER A 416 21.27 2.68 5.21
C SER A 416 21.13 4.18 4.95
N ASP A 417 20.37 4.89 5.79
CA ASP A 417 20.24 6.35 5.79
C ASP A 417 21.07 6.97 6.91
N SER A 418 22.34 6.57 6.99
CA SER A 418 23.37 7.14 7.87
C SER A 418 23.98 8.41 7.25
N LYS A 419 24.59 9.28 8.06
CA LYS A 419 25.27 10.49 7.54
C LYS A 419 26.48 10.14 6.67
N SER A 420 27.15 9.02 6.92
CA SER A 420 28.31 8.59 6.13
C SER A 420 27.95 8.24 4.69
N MET A 421 26.69 7.84 4.43
CA MET A 421 26.18 7.69 3.06
C MET A 421 26.13 9.03 2.30
N LYS A 422 25.94 10.17 2.98
CA LYS A 422 25.94 11.51 2.33
C LYS A 422 27.30 11.93 1.76
N ASN A 423 28.37 11.26 2.13
CA ASN A 423 29.72 11.64 1.73
C ASN A 423 30.16 10.85 0.50
N ASN A 424 31.11 11.40 -0.26
CA ASN A 424 31.83 10.72 -1.33
C ASN A 424 30.95 10.09 -2.44
N GLY A 425 29.81 10.68 -2.76
CA GLY A 425 28.97 10.24 -3.88
C GLY A 425 28.16 8.95 -3.65
N LYS A 426 28.15 8.38 -2.43
CA LYS A 426 27.48 7.09 -2.15
C LYS A 426 25.96 7.15 -2.28
N ILE A 427 25.34 8.31 -2.01
CA ILE A 427 23.88 8.51 -2.21
C ILE A 427 23.55 8.48 -3.70
N GLU A 428 24.30 9.25 -4.49
CA GLU A 428 24.13 9.34 -5.94
C GLU A 428 24.29 7.95 -6.56
N SER A 429 25.31 7.22 -6.11
CA SER A 429 25.58 5.84 -6.50
C SER A 429 24.43 4.89 -6.11
N THR A 430 23.92 5.00 -4.88
CA THR A 430 22.76 4.22 -4.41
C THR A 430 21.55 4.45 -5.30
N PHE A 431 21.31 5.69 -5.72
CA PHE A 431 20.21 6.03 -6.59
C PHE A 431 20.40 5.51 -8.01
N GLN A 432 21.60 5.61 -8.56
CA GLN A 432 21.92 5.03 -9.87
C GLN A 432 21.76 3.51 -9.88
N ILE A 433 22.16 2.82 -8.81
CA ILE A 433 21.95 1.37 -8.65
C ILE A 433 20.45 1.03 -8.68
N ILE A 434 19.64 1.73 -7.88
CA ILE A 434 18.19 1.48 -7.81
C ILE A 434 17.53 1.76 -9.15
N ASP A 435 17.89 2.87 -9.79
CA ASP A 435 17.34 3.27 -11.09
C ASP A 435 17.72 2.30 -12.20
N SER A 436 18.98 1.83 -12.23
CA SER A 436 19.44 0.82 -13.19
C SER A 436 18.68 -0.49 -13.01
N ILE A 437 18.64 -1.06 -11.79
CA ILE A 437 17.94 -2.33 -11.51
C ILE A 437 16.45 -2.20 -11.87
N TYR A 438 15.80 -1.11 -11.44
CA TYR A 438 14.37 -0.92 -11.68
C TYR A 438 14.06 -0.72 -13.17
N SER A 439 14.88 0.06 -13.87
CA SER A 439 14.73 0.27 -15.32
C SER A 439 14.92 -1.02 -16.09
N ARG A 440 15.87 -1.88 -15.68
CA ARG A 440 16.06 -3.22 -16.27
C ARG A 440 14.89 -4.15 -15.97
N MET A 441 14.34 -4.14 -14.75
CA MET A 441 13.09 -4.88 -14.44
C MET A 441 11.98 -4.50 -15.42
N LYS A 442 11.82 -3.21 -15.71
CA LYS A 442 10.82 -2.72 -16.68
C LYS A 442 11.17 -3.11 -18.12
N GLY A 443 12.43 -2.92 -18.53
CA GLY A 443 12.91 -3.24 -19.87
C GLY A 443 12.76 -4.73 -20.22
N TYR A 444 13.08 -5.61 -19.28
CA TYR A 444 12.90 -7.06 -19.41
C TYR A 444 11.46 -7.54 -19.12
N GLN A 445 10.54 -6.60 -18.86
CA GLN A 445 9.13 -6.89 -18.56
C GLN A 445 8.93 -7.84 -17.37
N ILE A 446 9.84 -7.80 -16.40
CA ILE A 446 9.77 -8.62 -15.20
C ILE A 446 8.66 -8.04 -14.31
N ASN A 447 7.61 -8.84 -14.08
CA ASN A 447 6.46 -8.41 -13.30
C ASN A 447 6.81 -8.43 -11.80
N SER A 448 7.36 -7.32 -11.32
CA SER A 448 7.87 -7.14 -9.96
C SER A 448 7.12 -6.06 -9.18
N LYS A 449 7.02 -6.24 -7.87
CA LYS A 449 6.66 -5.17 -6.92
C LYS A 449 7.89 -4.67 -6.20
N VAL A 450 8.13 -3.36 -6.22
CA VAL A 450 9.38 -2.77 -5.73
C VAL A 450 9.11 -1.71 -4.68
N PHE A 451 9.83 -1.76 -3.57
CA PHE A 451 9.77 -0.79 -2.48
C PHE A 451 11.17 -0.34 -2.08
N VAL A 452 11.27 0.84 -1.47
CA VAL A 452 12.44 1.35 -0.75
C VAL A 452 12.12 1.42 0.73
N TYR A 453 13.02 0.98 1.59
CA TYR A 453 12.94 1.11 3.04
C TYR A 453 14.20 1.77 3.59
N PHE A 454 14.05 2.80 4.43
CA PHE A 454 15.16 3.49 5.07
C PHE A 454 15.36 3.02 6.52
N CYS A 455 16.54 2.52 6.87
CA CYS A 455 16.82 1.83 8.13
C CYS A 455 16.50 2.66 9.39
N ASN A 456 17.01 3.89 9.46
CA ASN A 456 16.89 4.81 10.60
C ASN A 456 15.58 5.57 10.58
N SER A 457 15.14 6.02 9.40
CA SER A 457 13.88 6.73 9.22
C SER A 457 12.66 5.82 9.37
N LYS A 458 12.83 4.51 9.13
CA LYS A 458 11.78 3.49 9.14
C LYS A 458 10.66 3.80 8.15
N LEU A 459 10.97 4.58 7.12
CA LEU A 459 10.06 4.98 6.05
C LEU A 459 10.11 3.93 4.94
N MET A 460 8.95 3.56 4.42
CA MET A 460 8.82 2.64 3.29
C MET A 460 8.05 3.33 2.15
N ILE A 461 8.57 3.23 0.93
CA ILE A 461 8.06 3.93 -0.24
C ILE A 461 7.93 2.94 -1.40
N PRO A 462 6.76 2.80 -2.06
CA PRO A 462 6.63 2.03 -3.30
C PRO A 462 7.30 2.74 -4.49
N ILE A 463 7.89 1.97 -5.43
CA ILE A 463 8.52 2.52 -6.65
C ILE A 463 7.67 2.19 -7.88
N ASP A 464 7.07 3.24 -8.48
CA ASP A 464 6.01 3.03 -9.47
C ASP A 464 6.36 3.46 -10.92
N SER A 465 7.43 4.25 -11.13
CA SER A 465 8.02 4.55 -12.48
C SER A 465 8.94 5.78 -12.47
N ASN A 466 8.76 6.70 -11.53
CA ASN A 466 9.46 7.98 -11.52
C ASN A 466 10.27 8.14 -10.22
N ILE A 467 11.32 7.34 -10.10
CA ILE A 467 12.25 7.34 -8.96
C ILE A 467 12.75 8.77 -8.71
N SER A 468 13.12 9.49 -9.77
CA SER A 468 13.70 10.84 -9.74
C SER A 468 12.91 11.86 -8.90
N ASN A 469 11.58 11.84 -8.96
CA ASN A 469 10.73 12.75 -8.16
C ASN A 469 10.78 12.47 -6.64
N TYR A 470 11.07 11.23 -6.24
CA TYR A 470 11.24 10.86 -4.83
C TYR A 470 12.66 11.18 -4.34
N LEU A 471 13.66 11.05 -5.20
CA LEU A 471 15.08 11.20 -4.85
C LEU A 471 15.41 12.55 -4.22
N THR A 472 14.86 13.65 -4.75
CA THR A 472 15.11 15.00 -4.20
C THR A 472 14.58 15.19 -2.79
N LYS A 473 13.46 14.53 -2.44
CA LYS A 473 12.89 14.56 -1.08
C LYS A 473 13.63 13.61 -0.13
N ILE A 474 14.19 12.52 -0.65
CA ILE A 474 14.87 11.47 0.13
C ILE A 474 16.20 11.95 0.73
N THR A 475 16.94 12.87 0.09
CA THR A 475 18.21 13.40 0.62
C THR A 475 18.05 14.06 2.00
N LEU A 476 16.84 14.50 2.35
CA LEU A 476 16.49 15.08 3.65
C LEU A 476 16.33 14.04 4.77
N LEU A 477 16.23 12.75 4.45
CA LEU A 477 15.94 11.67 5.41
C LEU A 477 17.18 11.11 6.13
N TYR A 478 18.39 11.33 5.61
CA TYR A 478 19.61 10.76 6.20
C TYR A 478 19.94 11.36 7.57
N LYS A 479 20.21 10.48 8.55
CA LYS A 479 20.41 10.81 9.97
C LYS A 479 21.84 10.49 10.42
N GLU A 480 22.28 11.15 11.51
CA GLU A 480 23.61 10.93 12.13
C GLU A 480 23.85 9.48 12.64
N LYS A 481 22.81 8.67 12.83
CA LYS A 481 22.92 7.35 13.49
C LYS A 481 23.37 6.27 12.51
N LYS A 482 24.23 5.36 12.97
CA LYS A 482 24.49 4.08 12.31
C LYS A 482 23.21 3.22 12.25
N PRO A 483 23.03 2.40 11.21
CA PRO A 483 21.82 1.61 11.02
C PRO A 483 21.71 0.45 12.02
N LYS A 484 20.48 -0.01 12.25
CA LYS A 484 20.20 -1.30 12.91
C LYS A 484 19.78 -2.31 11.84
N LEU A 485 20.75 -2.98 11.23
CA LEU A 485 20.57 -3.77 10.02
C LEU A 485 19.64 -4.96 10.25
N PHE A 486 19.89 -5.79 11.27
CA PHE A 486 19.08 -6.99 11.52
C PHE A 486 17.62 -6.64 11.86
N LYS A 487 17.39 -5.60 12.67
CA LYS A 487 16.03 -5.09 12.93
C LYS A 487 15.35 -4.52 11.68
N SER A 488 16.12 -3.91 10.78
CA SER A 488 15.60 -3.36 9.53
C SER A 488 15.21 -4.49 8.56
N VAL A 489 16.08 -5.49 8.42
CA VAL A 489 15.82 -6.73 7.67
C VAL A 489 14.60 -7.46 8.22
N LEU A 490 14.48 -7.63 9.54
CA LEU A 490 13.31 -8.29 10.14
C LEU A 490 12.01 -7.57 9.76
N LYS A 491 11.99 -6.24 9.81
CA LYS A 491 10.82 -5.45 9.41
C LYS A 491 10.48 -5.62 7.93
N CYS A 492 11.49 -5.55 7.07
CA CYS A 492 11.32 -5.79 5.64
C CYS A 492 10.80 -7.22 5.39
N SER A 493 11.32 -8.20 6.12
CA SER A 493 10.96 -9.61 6.01
C SER A 493 9.51 -9.89 6.42
N ILE A 494 9.06 -9.31 7.55
CA ILE A 494 7.66 -9.35 7.96
C ILE A 494 6.77 -8.73 6.89
N LYS A 495 7.18 -7.58 6.34
CA LYS A 495 6.41 -6.91 5.30
C LYS A 495 6.35 -7.68 3.99
N LEU A 496 7.45 -8.32 3.57
CA LEU A 496 7.49 -9.19 2.40
C LEU A 496 6.51 -10.35 2.54
N ASN A 497 6.44 -10.96 3.72
CA ASN A 497 5.46 -12.02 3.99
C ASN A 497 4.01 -11.51 3.92
N ASP A 498 3.72 -10.34 4.50
CA ASP A 498 2.40 -9.72 4.37
C ASP A 498 2.01 -9.52 2.91
N ILE A 499 2.97 -9.13 2.05
CA ILE A 499 2.73 -8.92 0.62
C ILE A 499 2.58 -10.25 -0.13
N SER A 500 3.44 -11.22 0.16
CA SER A 500 3.44 -12.54 -0.46
C SER A 500 2.18 -13.36 -0.14
N ASN A 501 1.52 -13.13 1.00
CA ASN A 501 0.21 -13.72 1.27
C ASN A 501 -0.84 -13.38 0.21
N VAL A 502 -0.71 -12.22 -0.43
CA VAL A 502 -1.55 -11.79 -1.56
C VAL A 502 -0.97 -12.30 -2.88
N CYS A 503 0.36 -12.27 -3.05
CA CYS A 503 1.07 -12.73 -4.24
C CYS A 503 1.71 -14.11 -4.01
N LYS A 504 0.88 -15.16 -3.90
CA LYS A 504 1.31 -16.48 -3.37
C LYS A 504 2.50 -17.16 -4.07
N LYS A 505 2.77 -16.81 -5.33
CA LYS A 505 3.85 -17.40 -6.15
C LYS A 505 5.10 -16.52 -6.26
N SER A 506 5.08 -15.32 -5.70
CA SER A 506 6.18 -14.36 -5.88
C SER A 506 7.39 -14.70 -4.99
N LYS A 507 8.60 -14.65 -5.55
CA LYS A 507 9.84 -14.70 -4.76
C LYS A 507 9.99 -13.44 -3.89
N LYS A 508 10.49 -13.61 -2.66
CA LYS A 508 10.65 -12.53 -1.67
C LYS A 508 12.10 -12.13 -1.57
N ARG A 509 12.40 -10.85 -1.80
CA ARG A 509 13.78 -10.38 -1.89
C ARG A 509 13.99 -9.04 -1.21
N ILE A 510 15.11 -8.93 -0.50
CA ILE A 510 15.64 -7.68 0.06
C ILE A 510 16.96 -7.40 -0.66
N ILE A 511 17.16 -6.16 -1.10
CA ILE A 511 18.46 -5.67 -1.58
C ILE A 511 18.94 -4.65 -0.55
N LEU A 512 19.89 -5.04 0.30
CA LEU A 512 20.47 -4.23 1.35
C LEU A 512 21.61 -3.37 0.81
N ILE A 513 21.46 -2.04 0.89
CA ILE A 513 22.50 -1.09 0.47
C ILE A 513 23.02 -0.37 1.71
N THR A 514 24.29 -0.56 2.06
CA THR A 514 24.88 -0.03 3.31
C THR A 514 26.35 0.33 3.19
N ASP A 515 26.84 1.20 4.06
CA ASP A 515 28.24 1.59 4.20
C ASP A 515 28.84 1.22 5.56
N SER A 516 28.10 0.52 6.41
CA SER A 516 28.59 0.13 7.73
C SER A 516 27.85 -1.07 8.30
N ASP A 517 28.50 -1.80 9.19
CA ASP A 517 27.88 -2.80 10.05
C ASP A 517 26.78 -2.21 10.94
N SER A 518 25.94 -3.11 11.47
CA SER A 518 24.90 -2.74 12.41
C SER A 518 25.50 -2.14 13.68
N VAL A 519 24.79 -1.20 14.31
CA VAL A 519 25.07 -0.86 15.72
C VAL A 519 24.93 -2.13 16.55
N GLU A 520 25.74 -2.29 17.61
CA GLU A 520 25.69 -3.42 18.54
C GLU A 520 24.24 -3.87 18.80
N GLU A 521 23.93 -5.04 18.25
CA GLU A 521 22.66 -5.74 18.37
C GLU A 521 22.94 -7.09 19.04
N ASP A 522 22.04 -7.49 19.92
CA ASP A 522 22.13 -8.76 20.65
C ASP A 522 22.26 -9.95 19.69
N GLU A 523 23.21 -10.85 19.96
CA GLU A 523 23.47 -12.02 19.13
C GLU A 523 22.26 -12.97 19.03
N GLU A 524 21.42 -13.04 20.07
CA GLU A 524 20.16 -13.78 20.02
C GLU A 524 19.20 -13.15 18.99
N ILE A 525 19.16 -11.81 18.92
CA ILE A 525 18.36 -11.10 17.90
C ILE A 525 18.89 -11.41 16.51
N LYS A 526 20.22 -11.38 16.30
CA LYS A 526 20.80 -11.69 14.99
C LYS A 526 20.44 -13.10 14.54
N SER A 527 20.59 -14.10 15.41
CA SER A 527 20.22 -15.49 15.12
C SER A 527 18.74 -15.62 14.75
N ASN A 528 17.85 -15.05 15.58
CA ASN A 528 16.40 -15.11 15.36
C ASN A 528 15.99 -14.45 14.02
N VAL A 529 16.68 -13.39 13.59
CA VAL A 529 16.41 -12.75 12.29
C VAL A 529 16.83 -13.65 11.13
N ILE A 530 17.99 -14.30 11.23
CA ILE A 530 18.47 -15.24 10.20
C ILE A 530 17.52 -16.44 10.10
N ASP A 531 17.15 -17.03 11.23
CA ASP A 531 16.20 -18.15 11.27
C ASP A 531 14.87 -17.76 10.61
N TYR A 532 14.35 -16.57 10.93
CA TYR A 532 13.13 -16.06 10.30
C TYR A 532 13.26 -15.91 8.78
N VAL A 533 14.39 -15.37 8.29
CA VAL A 533 14.63 -15.17 6.85
C VAL A 533 14.69 -16.51 6.12
N ILE A 534 15.41 -17.50 6.68
CA ILE A 534 15.56 -18.84 6.11
C ILE A 534 14.22 -19.59 6.10
N ASP A 535 13.53 -19.61 7.24
CA ASP A 535 12.28 -20.36 7.40
C ASP A 535 11.18 -19.84 6.46
N ASN A 536 11.27 -18.57 6.06
CA ASN A 536 10.36 -17.90 5.14
C ASN A 536 10.85 -17.79 3.69
N ASP A 537 11.97 -18.41 3.30
CA ASP A 537 12.53 -18.33 1.93
C ASP A 537 12.65 -16.89 1.41
N ILE A 538 13.28 -16.03 2.21
CA ILE A 538 13.56 -14.64 1.85
C ILE A 538 15.03 -14.53 1.43
N TYR A 539 15.27 -13.98 0.25
CA TYR A 539 16.61 -13.73 -0.28
C TYR A 539 17.07 -12.33 0.14
N ILE A 540 18.33 -12.19 0.53
CA ILE A 540 18.93 -10.92 0.94
C ILE A 540 20.19 -10.70 0.11
N ASP A 541 20.12 -9.92 -0.96
CA ASP A 541 21.35 -9.47 -1.61
C ASP A 541 21.87 -8.23 -0.90
N SER A 542 23.19 -8.04 -0.85
CA SER A 542 23.79 -6.82 -0.30
C SER A 542 24.73 -6.14 -1.28
N ILE A 543 24.72 -4.82 -1.26
CA ILE A 543 25.68 -3.94 -1.94
C ILE A 543 26.29 -3.04 -0.88
N VAL A 544 27.59 -3.18 -0.64
CA VAL A 544 28.28 -2.52 0.47
C VAL A 544 29.34 -1.53 -0.03
N PHE A 545 29.34 -0.30 0.49
CA PHE A 545 30.34 0.71 0.11
C PHE A 545 31.66 0.62 0.90
N ASP A 546 31.62 0.01 2.08
CA ASP A 546 32.77 -0.21 2.94
C ASP A 546 32.74 -1.64 3.48
N LYS A 547 33.79 -2.06 4.20
CA LYS A 547 33.82 -3.39 4.80
C LYS A 547 32.65 -3.57 5.79
N CYS A 548 31.74 -4.49 5.48
CA CYS A 548 30.53 -4.74 6.26
C CYS A 548 30.29 -6.25 6.42
N ARG A 549 30.70 -6.79 7.57
CA ARG A 549 30.54 -8.21 7.92
C ARG A 549 29.08 -8.58 8.12
N ASP A 550 28.27 -7.71 8.71
CA ASP A 550 26.86 -8.00 9.00
C ASP A 550 26.04 -8.17 7.71
N ALA A 551 26.29 -7.32 6.69
CA ALA A 551 25.65 -7.44 5.39
C ALA A 551 26.08 -8.73 4.65
N TYR A 552 27.37 -9.10 4.76
CA TYR A 552 27.87 -10.37 4.25
C TYR A 552 27.16 -11.56 4.90
N VAL A 553 27.09 -11.59 6.24
CA VAL A 553 26.39 -12.65 6.99
C VAL A 553 24.92 -12.74 6.58
N LEU A 554 24.21 -11.62 6.52
CA LEU A 554 22.81 -11.57 6.11
C LEU A 554 22.60 -12.17 4.73
N SER A 555 23.49 -11.85 3.78
CA SER A 555 23.34 -12.29 2.40
C SER A 555 23.63 -13.76 2.24
N LYS A 556 24.79 -14.22 2.71
CA LYS A 556 25.21 -15.60 2.54
C LYS A 556 24.34 -16.59 3.29
N SER A 557 23.88 -16.24 4.50
CA SER A 557 22.96 -17.08 5.27
C SER A 557 21.60 -17.26 4.58
N SER A 558 21.21 -16.31 3.71
CA SER A 558 19.97 -16.41 2.93
C SER A 558 20.15 -17.16 1.59
N GLY A 559 21.37 -17.61 1.26
CA GLY A 559 21.74 -18.16 -0.05
C GLY A 559 21.82 -17.09 -1.15
N SER A 560 22.20 -15.87 -0.77
CA SER A 560 22.23 -14.69 -1.64
C SER A 560 23.63 -14.08 -1.70
N VAL A 561 23.80 -13.04 -2.50
CA VAL A 561 25.12 -12.49 -2.85
C VAL A 561 25.39 -11.15 -2.16
N CYS A 562 26.66 -10.88 -1.86
CA CYS A 562 27.12 -9.65 -1.22
C CYS A 562 28.27 -9.05 -2.03
N PHE A 563 27.99 -7.92 -2.68
CA PHE A 563 28.96 -7.19 -3.51
C PHE A 563 29.53 -6.00 -2.77
N LYS A 564 30.79 -5.71 -3.07
CA LYS A 564 31.42 -4.46 -2.65
C LYS A 564 31.34 -3.45 -3.79
N ALA A 565 30.71 -2.32 -3.52
CA ALA A 565 30.78 -1.15 -4.37
C ALA A 565 32.14 -0.47 -4.13
N ASP A 566 33.12 -0.77 -4.97
CA ASP A 566 34.41 -0.07 -4.97
C ASP A 566 34.21 1.42 -5.32
N ASN A 567 35.19 2.27 -4.98
CA ASN A 567 35.12 3.71 -5.23
C ASN A 567 34.78 3.97 -6.71
N PHE A 568 33.52 4.35 -6.99
CA PHE A 568 33.00 4.76 -8.30
C PHE A 568 33.87 5.79 -9.03
N LEU A 569 34.71 6.52 -8.30
CA LEU A 569 35.53 7.62 -8.80
C LEU A 569 36.97 7.21 -9.14
N ASP A 570 37.49 6.10 -8.61
CA ASP A 570 38.92 5.77 -8.70
C ASP A 570 39.22 4.49 -9.49
N GLN A 571 38.25 3.58 -9.66
CA GLN A 571 38.43 2.33 -10.40
C GLN A 571 37.15 1.94 -11.17
N ASP A 572 37.36 1.42 -12.38
CA ASP A 572 36.39 1.03 -13.42
C ASP A 572 34.91 0.88 -12.98
N PRO A 573 34.08 1.94 -13.13
CA PRO A 573 32.66 1.90 -12.77
C PRO A 573 31.84 0.89 -13.58
N ALA A 574 32.40 0.28 -14.64
CA ALA A 574 31.70 -0.68 -15.48
C ALA A 574 31.24 -1.93 -14.70
N SER A 575 32.07 -2.49 -13.81
CA SER A 575 31.83 -3.81 -13.20
C SER A 575 30.58 -3.91 -12.31
N LEU A 576 30.32 -2.92 -11.45
CA LEU A 576 29.16 -2.94 -10.56
C LEU A 576 27.85 -2.67 -11.31
N PHE A 577 27.86 -1.77 -12.29
CA PHE A 577 26.69 -1.53 -13.14
C PHE A 577 26.42 -2.73 -14.04
N GLU A 578 27.46 -3.31 -14.63
CA GLU A 578 27.39 -4.55 -15.41
C GLU A 578 26.70 -5.65 -14.60
N PHE A 579 27.09 -5.81 -13.33
CA PHE A 579 26.45 -6.73 -12.40
C PHE A 579 24.99 -6.39 -12.09
N CYS A 580 24.69 -5.13 -11.73
CA CYS A 580 23.33 -4.69 -11.39
C CYS A 580 22.38 -4.80 -12.60
N GLU A 581 22.92 -4.86 -13.81
CA GLU A 581 22.20 -5.01 -15.08
C GLU A 581 22.04 -6.46 -15.54
N CYS A 582 22.77 -7.41 -14.93
CA CYS A 582 22.65 -8.83 -15.21
C CYS A 582 21.25 -9.35 -14.88
N GLU A 583 20.64 -10.13 -15.78
CA GLU A 583 19.30 -10.66 -15.55
C GLU A 583 19.23 -11.60 -14.35
N SER A 584 20.30 -12.37 -14.11
CA SER A 584 20.46 -13.23 -12.92
C SER A 584 20.45 -12.45 -11.61
N PHE A 585 20.83 -11.17 -11.63
CA PHE A 585 20.67 -10.28 -10.49
C PHE A 585 19.30 -9.62 -10.50
N VAL A 586 18.79 -9.13 -11.63
CA VAL A 586 17.52 -8.39 -11.70
C VAL A 586 16.32 -9.30 -11.37
N ASP A 587 16.33 -10.56 -11.80
CA ASP A 587 15.32 -11.58 -11.52
C ASP A 587 15.94 -12.83 -10.89
N ILE A 588 15.59 -13.03 -9.63
CA ILE A 588 16.14 -14.10 -8.81
C ILE A 588 15.75 -15.51 -9.29
N SER A 589 14.70 -15.64 -10.09
CA SER A 589 14.28 -16.92 -10.67
C SER A 589 15.20 -17.41 -11.80
N PHE A 590 16.05 -16.52 -12.33
CA PHE A 590 17.04 -16.84 -13.36
C PHE A 590 18.45 -17.04 -12.82
N ARG A 591 18.66 -16.83 -11.52
CA ARG A 591 19.94 -17.05 -10.86
C ARG A 591 20.25 -18.55 -10.76
N SER A 592 21.46 -18.94 -11.13
CA SER A 592 22.03 -20.23 -10.77
C SER A 592 22.13 -20.31 -9.24
N ILE A 593 21.57 -21.36 -8.64
CA ILE A 593 21.85 -21.66 -7.23
C ILE A 593 23.23 -22.32 -7.27
N ASP A 594 24.24 -21.65 -6.73
CA ASP A 594 25.59 -22.19 -6.70
C ASP A 594 25.65 -23.36 -5.70
N ASP A 595 25.27 -24.55 -6.14
CA ASP A 595 25.37 -25.80 -5.39
C ASP A 595 26.86 -26.17 -5.13
N ASN A 596 27.83 -25.48 -5.75
CA ASN A 596 29.25 -25.80 -5.57
C ASN A 596 29.86 -25.25 -4.27
N ALA A 597 29.22 -24.29 -3.61
CA ALA A 597 29.51 -24.02 -2.20
C ALA A 597 29.02 -25.16 -1.27
N GLU A 598 28.11 -26.00 -1.77
CA GLU A 598 27.41 -27.05 -1.02
C GLU A 598 28.05 -28.45 -1.21
N HIS A 599 28.87 -28.66 -2.24
CA HIS A 599 29.46 -29.98 -2.56
C HIS A 599 30.65 -30.43 -1.69
N ASN A 600 31.12 -29.60 -0.74
CA ASN A 600 32.26 -29.95 0.13
C ASN A 600 31.86 -30.31 1.57
N LEU A 601 30.56 -30.45 1.90
CA LEU A 601 30.10 -30.54 3.28
C LEU A 601 29.36 -31.83 3.67
N LEU A 602 29.12 -32.79 2.78
CA LEU A 602 28.42 -34.03 3.13
C LEU A 602 29.09 -35.25 2.47
N ASP A 603 29.56 -36.18 3.30
CA ASP A 603 29.98 -37.52 2.92
C ASP A 603 28.79 -38.33 2.36
N ASP A 604 29.09 -39.29 1.48
CA ASP A 604 28.18 -40.14 0.69
C ASP A 604 27.18 -41.04 1.49
N GLU A 605 26.99 -40.85 2.80
CA GLU A 605 26.17 -41.71 3.66
C GLU A 605 24.77 -41.15 4.02
N PHE A 606 24.20 -40.23 3.25
CA PHE A 606 22.89 -39.63 3.55
C PHE A 606 21.87 -39.70 2.42
N GLU A 607 21.53 -40.93 1.97
CA GLU A 607 20.42 -41.11 1.01
C GLU A 607 19.12 -41.70 1.57
N ASP A 608 19.07 -42.24 2.80
CA ASP A 608 17.93 -43.10 3.17
C ASP A 608 16.91 -42.54 4.18
N SER A 609 16.99 -41.27 4.59
CA SER A 609 15.92 -40.70 5.41
C SER A 609 15.89 -39.17 5.49
N MET A 610 15.31 -38.46 4.51
CA MET A 610 14.59 -37.21 4.81
C MET A 610 13.68 -36.65 3.71
N LYS A 611 12.76 -35.80 4.19
CA LYS A 611 11.58 -35.17 3.56
C LYS A 611 11.97 -34.04 2.59
N ASN A 612 11.03 -33.71 1.69
CA ASN A 612 10.90 -32.52 0.81
C ASN A 612 12.19 -31.69 0.53
N ILE A 613 12.51 -31.46 -0.75
CA ILE A 613 13.62 -30.62 -1.25
C ILE A 613 13.71 -29.26 -0.52
N ASP A 614 12.58 -28.67 -0.13
CA ASP A 614 12.55 -27.40 0.62
C ASP A 614 13.23 -27.48 2.00
N ASP A 615 13.09 -28.61 2.71
CA ASP A 615 13.67 -28.78 4.04
C ASP A 615 15.19 -28.96 3.95
N ILE A 616 15.66 -29.64 2.90
CA ILE A 616 17.09 -29.77 2.58
C ILE A 616 17.72 -28.39 2.36
N ASN A 617 17.12 -27.58 1.48
CA ASN A 617 17.63 -26.24 1.16
C ASN A 617 17.67 -25.32 2.40
N LYS A 618 16.67 -25.42 3.29
CA LYS A 618 16.67 -24.66 4.55
C LYS A 618 17.77 -25.11 5.49
N GLN A 619 18.02 -26.42 5.59
CA GLN A 619 19.09 -26.95 6.42
C GLN A 619 20.46 -26.48 5.92
N LYS A 620 20.72 -26.56 4.60
CA LYS A 620 21.96 -26.06 3.99
C LYS A 620 22.20 -24.57 4.31
N LYS A 621 21.19 -23.71 4.19
CA LYS A 621 21.29 -22.28 4.57
C LYS A 621 21.65 -22.09 6.06
N LYS A 622 21.11 -22.93 6.96
CA LYS A 622 21.45 -22.89 8.39
C LYS A 622 22.90 -23.29 8.63
N ASP A 623 23.39 -24.33 7.94
CA ASP A 623 24.78 -24.79 8.06
C ASP A 623 25.78 -23.73 7.54
N VAL A 624 25.43 -23.03 6.45
CA VAL A 624 26.19 -21.87 5.94
C VAL A 624 26.25 -20.76 6.99
N TYR A 625 25.14 -20.41 7.62
CA TYR A 625 25.13 -19.42 8.71
C TYR A 625 26.07 -19.82 9.86
N PHE A 626 25.98 -21.06 10.34
CA PHE A 626 26.85 -21.55 11.42
C PHE A 626 28.33 -21.52 11.04
N THR A 627 28.65 -21.83 9.78
CA THR A 627 30.02 -21.79 9.26
C THR A 627 30.57 -20.36 9.24
N ILE A 628 29.85 -19.43 8.61
CA ILE A 628 30.29 -18.04 8.45
C ILE A 628 30.37 -17.31 9.79
N LYS A 629 29.46 -17.62 10.72
CA LYS A 629 29.49 -17.06 12.07
C LYS A 629 30.84 -17.30 12.76
N ASN A 630 31.47 -18.44 12.51
CA ASN A 630 32.70 -18.86 13.18
C ASN A 630 33.99 -18.52 12.41
N GLN A 631 33.90 -17.99 11.19
CA GLN A 631 35.06 -17.61 10.39
C GLN A 631 35.48 -16.15 10.63
N ASN A 632 36.77 -15.86 10.46
CA ASN A 632 37.34 -14.51 10.61
C ASN A 632 37.70 -13.84 9.27
N ILE A 633 37.61 -14.57 8.16
CA ILE A 633 37.92 -14.10 6.81
C ILE A 633 36.64 -14.24 5.99
N PHE A 634 36.31 -13.19 5.24
CA PHE A 634 35.18 -13.18 4.31
C PHE A 634 35.57 -12.41 3.05
N GLU A 635 35.07 -12.87 1.91
CA GLU A 635 35.35 -12.33 0.57
C GLU A 635 34.01 -12.03 -0.11
N TYR A 636 33.97 -10.93 -0.87
CA TYR A 636 32.75 -10.50 -1.55
C TYR A 636 32.54 -11.29 -2.84
N ASP A 637 31.31 -11.28 -3.34
CA ASP A 637 31.01 -11.84 -4.64
C ASP A 637 31.51 -10.92 -5.74
N ASP A 638 32.13 -11.50 -6.77
CA ASP A 638 32.69 -10.76 -7.91
C ASP A 638 31.97 -11.09 -9.22
N SER A 639 31.10 -12.11 -9.24
CA SER A 639 30.36 -12.54 -10.43
C SER A 639 29.05 -13.24 -10.07
N LEU A 640 28.17 -13.43 -11.05
CA LEU A 640 26.94 -14.18 -10.89
C LEU A 640 26.52 -14.87 -12.17
N THR A 641 26.21 -16.16 -12.05
CA THR A 641 25.87 -16.99 -13.20
C THR A 641 24.36 -17.07 -13.39
N HIS A 642 23.93 -16.92 -14.64
CA HIS A 642 22.55 -17.16 -15.03
C HIS A 642 22.31 -18.67 -15.21
N LYS A 643 21.18 -19.21 -14.76
CA LYS A 643 20.91 -20.67 -14.76
C LYS A 643 21.05 -21.35 -16.13
N TYR A 644 20.69 -20.66 -17.21
CA TYR A 644 20.89 -21.16 -18.58
C TYR A 644 22.36 -21.16 -19.03
N LEU A 645 23.20 -20.27 -18.48
CA LEU A 645 24.64 -20.34 -18.73
C LEU A 645 25.23 -21.58 -18.04
N GLU A 646 24.83 -21.83 -16.79
CA GLU A 646 25.23 -23.03 -16.05
C GLU A 646 24.80 -24.31 -16.78
N LEU A 647 23.52 -24.42 -17.17
CA LEU A 647 23.04 -25.53 -18.02
C LEU A 647 23.83 -25.66 -19.33
N GLY A 648 24.26 -24.53 -19.90
CA GLY A 648 25.03 -24.50 -21.13
C GLY A 648 26.49 -24.95 -20.98
N PHE A 649 27.08 -24.80 -19.79
CA PHE A 649 28.46 -25.21 -19.51
C PHE A 649 28.55 -26.52 -18.71
N GLY A 650 27.44 -26.99 -18.13
CA GLY A 650 27.36 -28.22 -17.35
C GLY A 650 27.36 -29.49 -18.20
N ASP A 651 27.34 -30.65 -17.54
CA ASP A 651 27.42 -31.97 -18.18
C ASP A 651 26.06 -32.50 -18.69
N ASP A 652 25.04 -31.65 -18.75
CA ASP A 652 23.70 -32.00 -19.21
C ASP A 652 23.72 -32.59 -20.62
N LYS A 653 23.00 -33.71 -20.80
CA LYS A 653 22.91 -34.39 -22.09
C LYS A 653 22.01 -33.66 -23.07
N ILE A 654 22.52 -33.46 -24.29
CA ILE A 654 21.77 -32.94 -25.44
C ILE A 654 21.48 -34.08 -26.43
N CYS A 655 20.43 -33.96 -27.22
CA CYS A 655 20.07 -34.92 -28.26
C CYS A 655 19.87 -34.26 -29.64
N THR A 656 19.78 -35.11 -30.65
CA THR A 656 19.39 -34.69 -32.00
C THR A 656 17.90 -34.32 -32.06
N ALA A 657 17.53 -33.45 -33.00
CA ALA A 657 16.12 -33.10 -33.25
C ALA A 657 15.26 -34.34 -33.56
N GLU A 658 15.83 -35.36 -34.21
CA GLU A 658 15.19 -36.66 -34.46
C GLU A 658 14.79 -37.35 -33.15
N LYS A 659 15.75 -37.59 -32.26
CA LYS A 659 15.52 -38.26 -30.98
C LYS A 659 14.57 -37.47 -30.08
N ALA A 660 14.70 -36.15 -30.05
CA ALA A 660 13.77 -35.27 -29.36
C ALA A 660 12.34 -35.38 -29.91
N SER A 661 12.17 -35.39 -31.23
CA SER A 661 10.85 -35.50 -31.88
C SER A 661 10.18 -36.86 -31.63
N LEU A 662 10.94 -37.95 -31.57
CA LEU A 662 10.44 -39.29 -31.30
C LEU A 662 10.02 -39.48 -29.84
N ASN A 663 10.70 -38.82 -28.90
CA ASN A 663 10.42 -38.90 -27.47
C ASN A 663 9.45 -37.81 -26.97
N ALA A 664 9.00 -36.91 -27.85
CA ALA A 664 8.11 -35.79 -27.52
C ALA A 664 6.84 -36.22 -26.76
N ASP A 665 6.21 -37.32 -27.18
CA ASP A 665 5.00 -37.88 -26.55
C ASP A 665 5.22 -38.39 -25.12
N ILE A 666 6.46 -38.70 -24.74
CA ILE A 666 6.84 -39.20 -23.41
C ILE A 666 7.15 -38.04 -22.47
N LEU A 667 7.77 -36.98 -23.00
CA LEU A 667 8.26 -35.86 -22.22
C LEU A 667 7.17 -34.81 -21.91
N PHE A 668 6.03 -34.80 -22.62
CA PHE A 668 4.99 -33.77 -22.46
C PHE A 668 3.56 -34.30 -22.33
N PRO A 669 2.71 -33.63 -21.54
CA PRO A 669 1.28 -33.88 -21.55
C PRO A 669 0.68 -33.54 -22.93
N ARG A 670 -0.14 -34.44 -23.49
CA ARG A 670 -0.76 -34.29 -24.83
C ARG A 670 -1.65 -33.06 -25.03
N ASP A 671 -1.98 -32.34 -23.96
CA ASP A 671 -2.88 -31.18 -23.98
C ASP A 671 -2.14 -29.83 -23.96
N ASP A 672 -0.79 -29.81 -24.03
CA ASP A 672 0.00 -28.58 -24.05
C ASP A 672 0.28 -28.10 -25.50
N ASN A 673 -0.44 -27.05 -25.91
CA ASN A 673 -0.28 -26.41 -27.22
C ASN A 673 1.12 -25.80 -27.43
N ARG A 674 1.78 -25.31 -26.37
CA ARG A 674 3.15 -24.75 -26.45
C ARG A 674 4.11 -25.86 -26.80
N CYS A 675 4.05 -26.97 -26.07
CA CYS A 675 4.93 -28.12 -26.29
C CYS A 675 4.69 -28.73 -27.67
N THR A 676 3.43 -28.86 -28.08
CA THR A 676 3.07 -29.32 -29.43
C THR A 676 3.73 -28.45 -30.51
N ARG A 677 3.73 -27.12 -30.33
CA ARG A 677 4.41 -26.21 -31.26
C ARG A 677 5.92 -26.40 -31.26
N ILE A 678 6.57 -26.53 -30.09
CA ILE A 678 8.02 -26.76 -29.99
C ILE A 678 8.41 -28.07 -30.70
N CYS A 679 7.65 -29.14 -30.49
CA CYS A 679 7.87 -30.43 -31.15
C CYS A 679 7.68 -30.34 -32.67
N HIS A 680 6.72 -29.53 -33.13
CA HIS A 680 6.53 -29.26 -34.56
C HIS A 680 7.74 -28.56 -35.19
N GLU A 681 8.34 -27.58 -34.50
CA GLU A 681 9.59 -26.94 -34.97
C GLU A 681 10.74 -27.96 -35.09
N LEU A 682 10.93 -28.83 -34.09
CA LEU A 682 11.91 -29.93 -34.13
C LEU A 682 11.68 -30.86 -35.33
N LEU A 683 10.43 -31.22 -35.60
CA LEU A 683 10.07 -32.08 -36.71
C LEU A 683 10.38 -31.41 -38.06
N LEU A 684 10.09 -30.12 -38.22
CA LEU A 684 10.41 -29.36 -39.43
C LEU A 684 11.92 -29.27 -39.65
N ILE A 685 12.69 -28.99 -38.58
CA ILE A 685 14.16 -28.97 -38.63
C ILE A 685 14.69 -30.34 -39.08
N TYR A 686 14.20 -31.43 -38.49
CA TYR A 686 14.56 -32.79 -38.88
C TYR A 686 14.23 -33.10 -40.35
N GLN A 687 13.04 -32.72 -40.82
CA GLN A 687 12.61 -32.96 -42.20
C GLN A 687 13.41 -32.17 -43.23
N SER A 688 14.01 -31.05 -42.84
CA SER A 688 14.84 -30.19 -43.69
C SER A 688 16.32 -30.62 -43.78
N ASP A 689 16.76 -31.61 -43.00
CA ASP A 689 18.14 -32.12 -43.04
C ASP A 689 18.32 -33.11 -44.23
N ASP A 690 19.06 -32.67 -45.26
CA ASP A 690 19.32 -33.40 -46.51
C ASP A 690 19.98 -34.79 -46.33
N ARG A 691 20.43 -35.13 -45.11
CA ARG A 691 20.99 -36.45 -44.79
C ARG A 691 19.95 -37.57 -44.71
N ASN A 692 18.65 -37.25 -44.83
CA ASN A 692 17.57 -38.25 -44.76
C ASN A 692 16.74 -38.31 -46.07
N PRO A 693 17.14 -39.13 -47.06
CA PRO A 693 16.52 -39.18 -48.41
C PRO A 693 15.10 -39.78 -48.45
N SER A 694 14.57 -40.22 -47.30
CA SER A 694 13.28 -40.90 -47.19
C SER A 694 12.28 -40.11 -46.36
N LYS A 695 11.76 -39.00 -46.90
CA LYS A 695 10.38 -38.46 -46.68
C LYS A 695 10.24 -37.04 -47.27
N LEU A 696 10.14 -36.97 -48.59
CA LEU A 696 9.76 -35.74 -49.32
C LEU A 696 8.23 -35.70 -49.54
N PHE A 697 7.44 -35.74 -48.48
CA PHE A 697 5.98 -35.59 -48.57
C PHE A 697 5.47 -34.85 -47.33
N ILE A 698 5.46 -33.52 -47.40
CA ILE A 698 4.56 -32.54 -46.75
C ILE A 698 5.37 -31.23 -46.61
N SER A 699 5.23 -30.34 -47.57
CA SER A 699 5.31 -28.87 -47.43
C SER A 699 5.50 -28.26 -48.82
N SER A 700 4.40 -27.92 -49.47
CA SER A 700 4.39 -27.15 -50.71
C SER A 700 4.24 -25.64 -50.48
N ASN A 701 4.60 -25.13 -49.29
CA ASN A 701 4.45 -23.71 -48.95
C ASN A 701 5.66 -23.06 -48.23
N CYS A 702 6.81 -23.72 -48.09
CA CYS A 702 8.03 -23.04 -47.62
C CYS A 702 8.76 -22.35 -48.79
N HIS A 703 8.91 -21.03 -48.71
CA HIS A 703 9.72 -20.23 -49.64
C HIS A 703 11.23 -20.30 -49.35
N THR A 704 11.73 -21.41 -48.81
CA THR A 704 13.16 -21.66 -48.64
C THR A 704 13.59 -22.67 -49.69
N LYS A 705 14.42 -22.21 -50.62
CA LYS A 705 15.12 -23.06 -51.59
C LYS A 705 15.96 -24.10 -50.84
N ASN A 706 15.95 -25.33 -51.34
CA ASN A 706 16.84 -26.45 -50.97
C ASN A 706 18.34 -26.05 -50.95
N SER A 707 18.83 -25.50 -49.85
CA SER A 707 20.25 -25.44 -49.54
C SER A 707 20.43 -25.89 -48.10
N SER A 708 21.20 -26.97 -47.87
CA SER A 708 21.55 -27.42 -46.53
C SER A 708 22.11 -26.26 -45.71
N ARG A 709 21.47 -25.96 -44.57
CA ARG A 709 21.91 -24.92 -43.63
C ARG A 709 23.09 -25.44 -42.80
N ASP A 710 24.25 -25.54 -43.43
CA ASP A 710 25.47 -25.99 -42.75
C ASP A 710 26.01 -24.98 -41.73
N ASP A 711 25.48 -23.76 -41.75
CA ASP A 711 25.76 -22.64 -40.86
C ASP A 711 25.01 -22.70 -39.51
N ILE A 712 24.08 -23.64 -39.35
CA ILE A 712 23.26 -23.80 -38.12
C ILE A 712 23.30 -25.24 -37.63
N LYS A 713 23.46 -25.44 -36.32
CA LYS A 713 23.28 -26.74 -35.63
C LYS A 713 22.43 -26.55 -34.38
N ILE A 714 21.42 -27.41 -34.18
CA ILE A 714 20.45 -27.31 -33.09
C ILE A 714 20.38 -28.66 -32.37
N PHE A 715 20.47 -28.63 -31.04
CA PHE A 715 20.41 -29.81 -30.18
C PHE A 715 19.55 -29.50 -28.94
N PRO A 716 18.34 -30.07 -28.81
CA PRO A 716 17.54 -29.96 -27.58
C PRO A 716 18.20 -30.64 -26.39
N PHE A 717 17.97 -30.14 -25.18
CA PHE A 717 18.37 -30.86 -23.96
C PHE A 717 17.44 -32.06 -23.70
N ASN A 718 18.01 -33.21 -23.34
CA ASN A 718 17.27 -34.49 -23.21
C ASN A 718 16.05 -34.40 -22.29
N GLU A 719 16.22 -33.76 -21.14
CA GLU A 719 15.19 -33.66 -20.10
C GLU A 719 14.37 -32.37 -20.18
N LYS A 720 14.80 -31.41 -21.02
CA LYS A 720 14.24 -30.06 -21.13
C LYS A 720 14.20 -29.63 -22.59
N ILE A 721 13.34 -30.27 -23.41
CA ILE A 721 13.29 -29.96 -24.85
C ILE A 721 12.77 -28.56 -25.16
N ASP A 722 12.25 -27.82 -24.18
CA ASP A 722 11.92 -26.39 -24.30
C ASP A 722 13.14 -25.48 -24.05
N ILE A 723 14.33 -26.07 -23.98
CA ILE A 723 15.62 -25.42 -24.00
C ILE A 723 16.50 -26.12 -25.04
N TRP A 724 17.07 -25.37 -25.98
CA TRP A 724 17.95 -25.91 -27.02
C TRP A 724 19.34 -25.31 -26.93
N ARG A 725 20.33 -26.12 -27.27
CA ARG A 725 21.68 -25.69 -27.60
C ARG A 725 21.74 -25.37 -29.09
N LEU A 726 22.10 -24.13 -29.41
CA LEU A 726 22.21 -23.62 -30.77
C LEU A 726 23.66 -23.27 -31.07
N PHE A 727 24.13 -23.65 -32.25
CA PHE A 727 25.39 -23.21 -32.82
C PHE A 727 25.14 -22.50 -34.14
N ILE A 728 25.70 -21.30 -34.29
CA ILE A 728 25.60 -20.51 -35.52
C ILE A 728 26.98 -20.17 -36.07
N TYR A 729 27.07 -20.10 -37.40
CA TYR A 729 28.23 -19.67 -38.14
C TYR A 729 27.87 -18.42 -38.96
N PRO A 730 28.11 -17.20 -38.44
CA PRO A 730 27.70 -15.96 -39.10
C PRO A 730 28.28 -15.80 -40.50
N SER A 731 27.54 -15.09 -41.36
CA SER A 731 27.92 -14.80 -42.76
C SER A 731 29.30 -14.15 -42.85
N ASN A 732 29.99 -14.31 -43.98
CA ASN A 732 31.30 -13.67 -44.21
C ASN A 732 31.25 -12.12 -44.21
N LEU A 733 30.06 -11.52 -44.24
CA LEU A 733 29.86 -10.08 -44.16
C LEU A 733 29.87 -9.58 -42.71
N SER A 734 29.54 -10.47 -41.76
CA SER A 734 29.58 -10.15 -40.34
C SER A 734 31.01 -10.02 -39.79
N GLN A 735 31.22 -9.09 -38.86
CA GLN A 735 32.48 -8.95 -38.12
C GLN A 735 32.76 -10.17 -37.22
N TYR A 736 31.74 -10.97 -36.90
CA TYR A 736 31.82 -12.17 -36.07
C TYR A 736 32.01 -13.47 -36.89
N SER A 737 32.30 -13.34 -38.18
CA SER A 737 32.46 -14.46 -39.11
C SER A 737 33.66 -15.35 -38.80
N ARG A 738 33.75 -16.49 -39.51
CA ARG A 738 34.83 -17.49 -39.45
C ARG A 738 34.88 -18.34 -38.18
N LYS A 739 33.92 -18.17 -37.28
CA LYS A 739 33.86 -18.90 -36.01
C LYS A 739 32.45 -19.41 -35.72
N TRP A 740 32.38 -20.48 -34.93
CA TRP A 740 31.15 -21.03 -34.39
C TRP A 740 30.83 -20.42 -33.03
N TRP A 741 29.64 -19.85 -32.95
CA TRP A 741 29.09 -19.23 -31.75
C TRP A 741 28.11 -20.18 -31.10
N SER A 742 28.21 -20.31 -29.78
CA SER A 742 27.39 -21.19 -28.95
C SER A 742 26.33 -20.39 -28.23
N LEU A 743 25.08 -20.83 -28.28
CA LEU A 743 23.91 -20.17 -27.70
C LEU A 743 22.97 -21.16 -27.02
N ILE A 744 22.14 -20.63 -26.14
CA ILE A 744 20.92 -21.27 -25.63
C ILE A 744 19.71 -20.60 -26.27
N VAL A 745 18.74 -21.43 -26.65
CA VAL A 745 17.39 -21.03 -27.03
C VAL A 745 16.45 -21.48 -25.92
N ALA A 746 15.77 -20.55 -25.25
CA ALA A 746 14.79 -20.88 -24.21
C ALA A 746 13.39 -20.48 -24.66
N PHE A 747 12.44 -21.42 -24.64
CA PHE A 747 11.08 -21.14 -25.06
C PHE A 747 10.25 -20.68 -23.86
N PRO A 748 9.66 -19.47 -23.86
CA PRO A 748 8.88 -19.00 -22.71
C PRO A 748 7.55 -19.77 -22.57
N PRO A 749 6.91 -19.77 -21.38
CA PRO A 749 5.59 -20.38 -21.16
C PRO A 749 4.48 -19.87 -22.10
N SER A 750 4.64 -18.67 -22.64
CA SER A 750 3.69 -18.03 -23.57
C SER A 750 4.00 -18.30 -25.05
N TYR A 751 5.01 -19.11 -25.37
CA TYR A 751 5.33 -19.49 -26.75
C TYR A 751 4.15 -20.30 -27.37
N PRO A 752 3.75 -20.05 -28.63
CA PRO A 752 4.41 -19.22 -29.65
C PRO A 752 3.98 -17.75 -29.70
N PHE A 753 3.14 -17.25 -28.80
CA PHE A 753 2.71 -15.85 -28.83
C PHE A 753 3.82 -14.88 -28.43
N VAL A 754 4.76 -15.35 -27.59
CA VAL A 754 6.02 -14.67 -27.27
C VAL A 754 7.16 -15.47 -27.91
N PRO A 755 8.13 -14.81 -28.60
CA PRO A 755 9.24 -15.51 -29.26
C PRO A 755 10.15 -16.26 -28.27
N PRO A 756 10.93 -17.24 -28.75
CA PRO A 756 11.98 -17.84 -27.95
C PRO A 756 13.07 -16.81 -27.61
N GLU A 757 13.74 -16.99 -26.48
CA GLU A 757 14.84 -16.13 -26.06
C GLU A 757 16.18 -16.74 -26.45
N PHE A 758 17.04 -15.93 -27.08
CA PHE A 758 18.42 -16.32 -27.39
C PHE A 758 19.38 -15.77 -26.34
N ARG A 759 20.32 -16.62 -25.92
CA ARG A 759 21.42 -16.24 -25.04
C ARG A 759 22.74 -16.79 -25.56
N PHE A 760 23.71 -15.94 -25.83
CA PHE A 760 25.07 -16.35 -26.15
C PHE A 760 25.77 -16.94 -24.92
N LEU A 761 26.42 -18.08 -25.12
CA LEU A 761 27.38 -18.68 -24.19
C LEU A 761 28.80 -18.21 -24.51
N SER A 762 29.14 -18.17 -25.80
CA SER A 762 30.29 -17.41 -26.30
C SER A 762 29.83 -15.97 -26.54
N ILE A 763 29.97 -15.08 -25.56
CA ILE A 763 29.33 -13.76 -25.55
C ILE A 763 30.09 -12.77 -26.46
N PRO A 764 29.49 -12.26 -27.55
CA PRO A 764 30.10 -11.23 -28.39
C PRO A 764 30.00 -9.85 -27.75
N TYR A 765 30.98 -8.98 -28.01
CA TYR A 765 30.82 -7.55 -27.76
C TYR A 765 29.91 -6.95 -28.85
N HIS A 766 28.63 -6.72 -28.56
CA HIS A 766 27.62 -6.29 -29.55
C HIS A 766 26.56 -5.37 -28.92
N LEU A 767 25.99 -4.43 -29.70
CA LEU A 767 25.05 -3.41 -29.18
C LEU A 767 23.82 -4.03 -28.54
N ASN A 768 23.33 -5.12 -29.14
CA ASN A 768 22.08 -5.78 -28.80
C ASN A 768 22.30 -7.09 -28.00
N VAL A 769 23.49 -7.31 -27.46
CA VAL A 769 23.79 -8.46 -26.60
C VAL A 769 24.22 -7.97 -25.23
N SER A 770 23.57 -8.47 -24.18
CA SER A 770 23.89 -8.11 -22.80
C SER A 770 25.17 -8.79 -22.34
N VAL A 771 25.67 -8.36 -21.18
CA VAL A 771 26.91 -8.89 -20.58
C VAL A 771 26.79 -10.36 -20.16
N ASP A 772 25.57 -10.83 -19.88
CA ASP A 772 25.22 -12.22 -19.60
C ASP A 772 24.70 -12.95 -20.86
N GLY A 773 24.87 -12.35 -22.04
CA GLY A 773 24.66 -12.97 -23.35
C GLY A 773 23.23 -12.90 -23.90
N ARG A 774 22.26 -12.32 -23.19
CA ARG A 774 20.87 -12.18 -23.69
C ARG A 774 20.85 -11.32 -24.95
N VAL A 775 20.13 -11.77 -25.97
CA VAL A 775 19.94 -11.00 -27.19
C VAL A 775 18.63 -10.19 -27.10
N CYS A 776 18.71 -8.87 -27.33
CA CYS A 776 17.53 -8.01 -27.46
C CYS A 776 17.24 -7.71 -28.93
N MET A 777 16.28 -8.43 -29.51
CA MET A 777 15.81 -8.22 -30.88
C MET A 777 14.48 -7.47 -30.91
N ASN A 778 14.23 -6.74 -32.00
CA ASN A 778 12.96 -6.09 -32.23
C ASN A 778 11.89 -7.12 -32.62
N THR A 779 10.96 -7.39 -31.71
CA THR A 779 9.90 -8.39 -31.88
C THR A 779 8.65 -7.88 -32.60
N SER A 780 8.64 -6.63 -33.09
CA SER A 780 7.45 -6.04 -33.75
C SER A 780 7.00 -6.78 -35.01
N LYS A 781 7.91 -7.52 -35.66
CA LYS A 781 7.63 -8.34 -36.85
C LYS A 781 7.34 -9.80 -36.53
N TYR A 782 7.51 -10.22 -35.29
CA TYR A 782 7.27 -11.60 -34.87
C TYR A 782 5.77 -11.86 -34.75
N ASP A 783 5.33 -13.02 -35.25
CA ASP A 783 4.00 -13.55 -35.01
C ASP A 783 4.06 -15.03 -34.62
N ALA A 784 2.96 -15.56 -34.11
CA ALA A 784 2.90 -16.95 -33.62
C ALA A 784 3.13 -18.01 -34.71
N ASN A 785 3.17 -17.64 -36.00
CA ASN A 785 3.48 -18.52 -37.12
C ASN A 785 4.96 -18.45 -37.52
N THR A 786 5.71 -17.42 -37.12
CA THR A 786 7.16 -17.32 -37.37
C THR A 786 7.89 -18.59 -36.91
N MET A 787 8.65 -19.22 -37.80
CA MET A 787 9.42 -20.42 -37.46
C MET A 787 10.68 -20.05 -36.69
N VAL A 788 11.18 -20.96 -35.85
CA VAL A 788 12.40 -20.72 -35.07
C VAL A 788 13.60 -20.47 -36.00
N ILE A 789 13.65 -21.14 -37.15
CA ILE A 789 14.72 -20.96 -38.14
C ILE A 789 14.73 -19.54 -38.73
N ASP A 790 13.55 -18.98 -39.04
CA ASP A 790 13.43 -17.61 -39.56
C ASP A 790 13.87 -16.60 -38.49
N TYR A 791 13.57 -16.89 -37.22
CA TYR A 791 13.97 -16.05 -36.10
C TYR A 791 15.48 -16.16 -35.79
N ILE A 792 16.13 -17.29 -36.10
CA ILE A 792 17.60 -17.41 -36.09
C ILE A 792 18.21 -16.59 -37.24
N ASP A 793 17.56 -16.51 -38.39
CA ASP A 793 18.02 -15.64 -39.49
C ASP A 793 17.95 -14.16 -39.09
N ASP A 794 16.91 -13.74 -38.36
CA ASP A 794 16.84 -12.40 -37.77
C ASP A 794 18.01 -12.14 -36.81
N LEU A 795 18.39 -13.12 -35.97
CA LEU A 795 19.57 -13.05 -35.10
C LEU A 795 20.87 -12.90 -35.91
N MET A 796 21.05 -13.69 -36.97
CA MET A 796 22.23 -13.58 -37.84
C MET A 796 22.31 -12.23 -38.52
N ASN A 797 21.17 -11.71 -39.00
CA ASN A 797 21.09 -10.38 -39.58
C ASN A 797 21.39 -9.28 -38.54
N LEU A 798 21.00 -9.47 -37.27
CA LEU A 798 21.32 -8.53 -36.19
C LEU A 798 22.84 -8.42 -35.95
N LEU A 799 23.56 -9.54 -36.00
CA LEU A 799 25.03 -9.56 -35.88
C LEU A 799 25.74 -8.86 -37.05
N GLU A 800 25.11 -8.81 -38.22
CA GLU A 800 25.62 -8.09 -39.39
C GLU A 800 25.22 -6.62 -39.37
N ASN A 801 23.98 -6.34 -38.95
CA ASN A 801 23.35 -5.03 -38.94
C ASN A 801 22.80 -4.69 -37.53
N PRO A 802 23.65 -4.18 -36.61
CA PRO A 802 23.25 -3.87 -35.25
C PRO A 802 22.13 -2.82 -35.21
N ASP A 803 21.12 -3.03 -34.35
CA ASP A 803 20.01 -2.08 -34.16
C ASP A 803 20.36 -1.07 -33.06
N VAL A 804 20.59 0.17 -33.47
CA VAL A 804 20.92 1.29 -32.58
C VAL A 804 19.77 1.62 -31.62
N ASN A 805 18.51 1.38 -32.01
CA ASN A 805 17.34 1.73 -31.19
C ASN A 805 17.11 0.75 -30.04
N SER A 806 17.61 -0.48 -30.17
CA SER A 806 17.51 -1.52 -29.15
C SER A 806 18.88 -1.82 -28.49
N ALA A 807 19.80 -0.85 -28.51
CA ALA A 807 21.09 -1.01 -27.85
C ALA A 807 20.90 -1.20 -26.34
N ILE A 808 21.56 -2.22 -25.78
CA ILE A 808 21.44 -2.58 -24.36
C ILE A 808 22.38 -1.73 -23.52
N HIS A 809 23.59 -1.45 -24.03
CA HIS A 809 24.66 -0.79 -23.29
C HIS A 809 24.99 0.57 -23.89
N ILE A 810 24.88 1.62 -23.07
CA ILE A 810 25.17 3.00 -23.50
C ILE A 810 26.64 3.14 -23.91
N ASP A 811 27.57 2.57 -23.15
CA ASP A 811 29.01 2.65 -23.48
C ASP A 811 29.35 1.94 -24.80
N CYS A 812 28.71 0.79 -25.07
CA CYS A 812 28.84 0.09 -26.34
C CYS A 812 28.30 0.92 -27.50
N LEU A 813 27.14 1.55 -27.29
CA LEU A 813 26.51 2.45 -28.24
C LEU A 813 27.38 3.70 -28.51
N GLU A 814 27.94 4.32 -27.47
CA GLU A 814 28.84 5.46 -27.60
C GLU A 814 30.11 5.09 -28.38
N ASN A 815 30.72 3.94 -28.06
CA ASN A 815 31.85 3.42 -28.84
C ASN A 815 31.46 3.17 -30.30
N PHE A 816 30.27 2.62 -30.55
CA PHE A 816 29.80 2.35 -31.92
C PHE A 816 29.59 3.63 -32.73
N LEU A 817 29.00 4.67 -32.13
CA LEU A 817 28.65 5.94 -32.78
C LEU A 817 29.83 6.92 -32.88
N HIS A 818 30.68 6.98 -31.85
CA HIS A 818 31.68 8.03 -31.67
C HIS A 818 33.13 7.52 -31.66
N ASN A 819 33.38 6.23 -31.36
CA ASN A 819 34.72 5.66 -31.29
C ASN A 819 34.83 4.28 -31.98
N ARG A 820 34.54 4.25 -33.28
CA ARG A 820 34.44 2.99 -34.05
C ARG A 820 35.72 2.13 -34.01
N LYS A 821 36.88 2.75 -33.79
CA LYS A 821 38.15 2.04 -33.65
C LYS A 821 38.18 1.19 -32.39
N GLU A 822 37.75 1.74 -31.27
CA GLU A 822 37.69 1.01 -30.00
C GLU A 822 36.61 -0.07 -30.03
N TYR A 823 35.44 0.25 -30.60
CA TYR A 823 34.39 -0.73 -30.85
C TYR A 823 34.93 -1.96 -31.63
N ASN A 824 35.57 -1.74 -32.78
CA ASN A 824 36.13 -2.84 -33.57
C ASN A 824 37.24 -3.62 -32.84
N ARG A 825 38.01 -2.96 -31.96
CA ARG A 825 39.04 -3.61 -31.12
C ARG A 825 38.39 -4.57 -30.13
N LEU A 826 37.35 -4.12 -29.43
CA LEU A 826 36.61 -4.91 -28.45
C LEU A 826 35.84 -6.07 -29.13
N VAL A 827 35.27 -5.84 -30.31
CA VAL A 827 34.69 -6.92 -31.15
C VAL A 827 35.75 -7.99 -31.44
N ALA A 828 36.91 -7.61 -31.97
CA ALA A 828 37.99 -8.56 -32.29
C ALA A 828 38.50 -9.33 -31.06
N GLU A 829 38.50 -8.69 -29.90
CA GLU A 829 38.84 -9.33 -28.63
C GLU A 829 37.78 -10.37 -28.21
N SER A 830 36.50 -10.02 -28.31
CA SER A 830 35.39 -10.92 -27.95
C SER A 830 35.32 -12.17 -28.84
N ILE A 831 35.71 -12.11 -30.12
CA ILE A 831 35.72 -13.27 -31.02
C ILE A 831 36.57 -14.42 -30.47
N LYS A 832 37.55 -14.16 -29.62
CA LYS A 832 38.41 -15.20 -29.02
C LYS A 832 37.64 -16.20 -28.15
N CYS A 833 36.44 -15.86 -27.66
CA CYS A 833 35.61 -16.79 -26.88
C CYS A 833 34.89 -17.84 -27.74
N SER A 834 34.90 -17.70 -29.06
CA SER A 834 34.27 -18.61 -30.03
C SER A 834 35.24 -19.70 -30.53
N LYS A 835 34.72 -20.74 -31.19
CA LYS A 835 35.51 -21.93 -31.62
C LYS A 835 35.56 -22.07 -33.14
N ASP A 836 36.55 -22.80 -33.64
CA ASP A 836 36.67 -23.08 -35.08
C ASP A 836 35.72 -24.20 -35.53
N ASN A 837 35.33 -25.09 -34.61
CA ASN A 837 34.36 -26.15 -34.85
C ASN A 837 33.34 -26.24 -33.70
N TYR A 838 32.05 -26.36 -34.01
CA TYR A 838 31.00 -26.48 -32.99
C TYR A 838 31.14 -27.74 -32.13
N ASN A 839 31.74 -28.81 -32.64
CA ASN A 839 31.96 -30.05 -31.89
C ASN A 839 32.91 -29.88 -30.69
N GLU A 840 33.74 -28.82 -30.70
CA GLU A 840 34.60 -28.47 -29.55
C GLU A 840 33.78 -28.05 -28.32
N TRP A 841 32.48 -27.75 -28.49
CA TRP A 841 31.59 -27.42 -27.39
C TRP A 841 30.83 -28.62 -26.80
N ILE A 842 30.76 -29.75 -27.52
CA ILE A 842 29.81 -30.85 -27.23
C ILE A 842 30.47 -32.03 -26.49
N HIS A 843 31.79 -31.97 -26.21
CA HIS A 843 32.59 -33.09 -25.69
C HIS A 843 31.89 -33.95 -24.61
N GLY A 844 31.34 -35.12 -25.00
CA GLY A 844 30.70 -36.07 -24.09
C GLY A 844 29.22 -35.80 -23.75
N GLN A 845 28.64 -34.69 -24.21
CA GLN A 845 27.25 -34.28 -23.91
C GLN A 845 26.21 -34.85 -24.88
N LEU A 846 26.62 -35.24 -26.10
CA LEU A 846 25.67 -35.75 -27.09
C LEU A 846 25.25 -37.18 -26.76
N ASP A 847 23.96 -37.35 -26.49
CA ASP A 847 23.33 -38.65 -26.30
C ASP A 847 22.72 -39.08 -27.63
N ASP A 848 23.50 -39.79 -28.44
CA ASP A 848 23.08 -40.30 -29.76
C ASP A 848 21.86 -41.23 -29.69
#